data_AF-Q8JGR7-F1
#
_entry.id   AF-Q8JGR7-F1
#
_cell.length_a   1.000
_cell.length_b   1.000
_cell.length_c   1.000
_cell.angle_alpha   90.00
_cell.angle_beta   90.00
_cell.angle_gamma   90.00
#
_symmetry.space_group_name_H-M   'P 1'
#
loop_
_entity.id
_entity.type
_entity.pdbx_description
1 polymer ?
#
loop_
_entity_poly.entity_id
_entity_poly.type
_entity_poly.pdbx_seq_one_letter_code
_entity_poly.pdbx_strand_id
1 'polypeptide(L)'
;MSLSAARSFLSEAAYGEQELDANSALMELDKGLRSCKLGEQCEAVVLFPKLFQKYPFPILINSAFLKLADIFRLGNNFLRLCVLKVTQLSEKHLEKILNVDEFVKRVFSVIHSNDPVARAITLRMLGSLASIIPERKNAHHSIRQSLDSHDNVEVEAAIFAAASFSSHSKDFAAGICNKISEMIQGLDTPVELKLKLIPMLQHMHHDASLASCSRELLQELVSSYPSTSMLIVTLHTFTQLATSSLVDIPEQICLLLQYLKEDPRKAVKRLSIQDLKLLAKKAPHLWTRKNIQVLCECALHTPYNSLKLGMLSVLSTLSGTIAIKQYFSPNAGDSSPAPHHTDLVKLAQECCYHSDLAVAAHGITVLTSIAAFCPEKEVIQLEQETVMGMESLILLCSQDDSKTAQATLKTALTSLVQMLKTCPHLSQSSVELLLRQLHCACDPARVLMCQALAAIATQQPVLVEGMLGDLLELFRVASHRTSEKQQELLVSLATVLFVASQASLSAEVKAVIRQQLENVANGWTVYQIARQASRMGCHDFSRELYQSLRTRVASEHFYFWLNSLMEFSQAEQCLSGLEDGDYSAAMSAISEALKSYQKGIASLTAASTPLSPLTFQCEFVKLRIDTLQALSQLICTCNSLKTSPPPAIATTIALSSGSDLQRCGRISTQMKFSMDEFRSLAARYADLYQSSFDADYATLRNVELQQQSCLLVSYVIEALIIDPQTASFQEFGTHGSILAESEYELRMMAVFNHVLEEVENLSRKHPPVSYLHTGCLCDTVIAILKIPLSFQRYFFQKLQSTSIKLALSPSPRTPNEPIPVQNNQQLTLKVEGVIQHGSSPGLFRKIQAVCLKVSSTLQTKPGSDFKIPLESKTNEIEQKVEPHNDYFSTQFLLNFSILGTHQVSVEASVVDTSGIEWKTGPKNTVSVKSLEDPYSQQLRHQLQQQQQNVPQPAAQRNISTRFQ
;
A
#
# COMPACT_ATOMS: atom_id res chain seq x y z
N MET A 1 -38.44 22.31 3.22
CA MET A 1 -37.67 22.79 2.06
C MET A 1 -36.22 23.09 2.38
N SER A 2 -35.85 23.54 3.59
CA SER A 2 -34.44 23.75 3.95
C SER A 2 -33.59 22.46 3.94
N LEU A 3 -34.07 21.37 4.52
CA LEU A 3 -33.27 20.12 4.69
C LEU A 3 -33.04 19.30 3.41
N SER A 4 -33.76 19.56 2.30
CA SER A 4 -33.45 18.87 1.04
C SER A 4 -32.16 19.40 0.40
N ALA A 5 -31.69 20.60 0.78
CA ALA A 5 -30.42 21.15 0.34
C ALA A 5 -29.23 20.43 0.98
N ALA A 6 -29.26 20.14 2.29
CA ALA A 6 -28.20 19.34 2.96
C ALA A 6 -27.95 17.99 2.28
N ARG A 7 -28.99 17.35 1.74
CA ARG A 7 -28.86 16.09 0.99
C ARG A 7 -28.14 16.27 -0.35
N SER A 8 -28.33 17.39 -1.05
CA SER A 8 -27.62 17.66 -2.31
C SER A 8 -26.18 18.11 -2.08
N PHE A 9 -25.91 18.87 -1.00
CA PHE A 9 -24.55 19.34 -0.67
C PHE A 9 -23.58 18.21 -0.29
N LEU A 10 -24.10 17.12 0.27
CA LEU A 10 -23.30 15.94 0.64
C LEU A 10 -23.21 14.90 -0.49
N SER A 11 -23.74 15.17 -1.69
CA SER A 11 -23.49 14.35 -2.87
C SER A 11 -22.16 14.74 -3.53
N GLU A 12 -21.50 13.78 -4.17
CA GLU A 12 -20.15 13.89 -4.73
C GLU A 12 -19.94 15.16 -5.58
N ALA A 13 -19.13 16.09 -5.09
CA ALA A 13 -18.68 17.26 -5.84
C ALA A 13 -17.24 17.67 -5.42
N ALA A 14 -16.55 18.30 -6.37
CA ALA A 14 -15.11 18.32 -6.61
C ALA A 14 -14.19 18.96 -5.56
N TYR A 15 -12.89 18.64 -5.67
CA TYR A 15 -11.78 19.27 -4.94
C TYR A 15 -11.60 20.73 -5.37
N GLY A 16 -11.73 21.69 -4.44
CA GLY A 16 -11.37 23.09 -4.70
C GLY A 16 -11.89 24.16 -3.73
N GLU A 17 -13.10 24.01 -3.17
CA GLU A 17 -13.77 25.10 -2.40
C GLU A 17 -14.12 24.74 -0.94
N GLN A 18 -13.37 23.80 -0.34
CA GLN A 18 -13.89 22.92 0.72
C GLN A 18 -14.14 23.54 2.11
N GLU A 19 -13.50 24.64 2.54
CA GLU A 19 -13.69 25.16 3.90
C GLU A 19 -14.95 26.01 4.08
N LEU A 20 -15.29 26.84 3.08
CA LEU A 20 -16.53 27.61 3.08
C LEU A 20 -17.76 26.69 3.00
N ASP A 21 -17.64 25.61 2.23
CA ASP A 21 -18.65 24.56 2.11
C ASP A 21 -18.84 23.79 3.43
N ALA A 22 -17.74 23.45 4.13
CA ALA A 22 -17.81 22.75 5.43
C ALA A 22 -18.53 23.55 6.53
N ASN A 23 -18.21 24.84 6.67
CA ASN A 23 -18.85 25.71 7.64
C ASN A 23 -20.34 25.92 7.31
N SER A 24 -20.66 26.07 6.02
CA SER A 24 -22.04 26.19 5.55
C SER A 24 -22.86 24.92 5.85
N ALA A 25 -22.29 23.75 5.58
CA ALA A 25 -22.91 22.46 5.89
C ALA A 25 -23.14 22.28 7.41
N LEU A 26 -22.17 22.66 8.25
CA LEU A 26 -22.36 22.62 9.70
C LEU A 26 -23.43 23.61 10.18
N MET A 27 -23.50 24.81 9.60
CA MET A 27 -24.56 25.78 9.91
C MET A 27 -25.96 25.27 9.52
N GLU A 28 -26.08 24.55 8.41
CA GLU A 28 -27.35 23.96 7.99
C GLU A 28 -27.80 22.84 8.95
N LEU A 29 -26.89 21.95 9.33
CA LEU A 29 -27.18 20.92 10.33
C LEU A 29 -27.54 21.55 11.69
N ASP A 30 -26.85 22.62 12.09
CA ASP A 30 -27.17 23.36 13.33
C ASP A 30 -28.58 23.96 13.29
N LYS A 31 -29.05 24.44 12.13
CA LYS A 31 -30.45 24.88 11.96
C LYS A 31 -31.42 23.71 12.16
N GLY A 32 -31.11 22.54 11.61
CA GLY A 32 -31.90 21.32 11.82
C GLY A 32 -31.96 20.90 13.30
N LEU A 33 -30.83 20.96 14.00
CA LEU A 33 -30.75 20.66 15.45
C LEU A 33 -31.58 21.63 16.31
N ARG A 34 -31.70 22.90 15.90
CA ARG A 34 -32.51 23.92 16.60
C ARG A 34 -34.00 23.88 16.25
N SER A 35 -34.43 23.02 15.32
CA SER A 35 -35.84 22.87 14.97
C SER A 35 -36.67 22.39 16.16
N CYS A 36 -37.93 22.79 16.25
CA CYS A 36 -38.87 22.27 17.25
C CYS A 36 -39.40 20.86 16.90
N LYS A 37 -39.13 20.36 15.69
CA LYS A 37 -39.61 19.04 15.25
C LYS A 37 -38.57 17.97 15.52
N LEU A 38 -38.95 16.97 16.32
CA LEU A 38 -38.10 15.82 16.65
C LEU A 38 -37.54 15.13 15.40
N GLY A 39 -38.35 14.97 14.34
CA GLY A 39 -37.90 14.34 13.09
C GLY A 39 -36.76 15.08 12.39
N GLU A 40 -36.81 16.42 12.36
CA GLU A 40 -35.76 17.26 11.75
C GLU A 40 -34.47 17.25 12.60
N GLN A 41 -34.61 17.23 13.93
CA GLN A 41 -33.47 17.07 14.84
C GLN A 41 -32.78 15.71 14.65
N CYS A 42 -33.55 14.62 14.57
CA CYS A 42 -33.02 13.28 14.34
C CYS A 42 -32.34 13.16 12.97
N GLU A 43 -32.96 13.69 11.91
CA GLU A 43 -32.37 13.73 10.57
C GLU A 43 -31.03 14.48 10.57
N ALA A 44 -30.97 15.64 11.23
CA ALA A 44 -29.72 16.38 11.36
C ALA A 44 -28.64 15.58 12.10
N VAL A 45 -28.99 14.92 13.22
CA VAL A 45 -28.05 14.08 14.00
C VAL A 45 -27.46 12.97 13.12
N VAL A 46 -28.28 12.23 12.37
CA VAL A 46 -27.78 11.08 11.57
C VAL A 46 -26.96 11.48 10.34
N LEU A 47 -26.91 12.77 9.97
CA LEU A 47 -26.08 13.29 8.88
C LEU A 47 -24.66 13.68 9.32
N PHE A 48 -24.39 13.82 10.62
CA PHE A 48 -23.04 14.15 11.12
C PHE A 48 -21.94 13.15 10.70
N PRO A 49 -22.16 11.83 10.68
CA PRO A 49 -21.14 10.89 10.18
C PRO A 49 -20.70 11.19 8.75
N LYS A 50 -21.63 11.58 7.86
CA LYS A 50 -21.32 11.98 6.48
C LYS A 50 -20.51 13.28 6.45
N LEU A 51 -20.85 14.24 7.30
CA LEU A 51 -20.09 15.48 7.45
C LEU A 51 -18.64 15.18 7.88
N PHE A 52 -18.44 14.31 8.87
CA PHE A 52 -17.11 13.95 9.36
C PHE A 52 -16.26 13.21 8.32
N GLN A 53 -16.90 12.33 7.55
CA GLN A 53 -16.22 11.63 6.46
C GLN A 53 -15.79 12.61 5.35
N LYS A 54 -16.63 13.60 5.03
CA LYS A 54 -16.34 14.60 3.99
C LYS A 54 -15.29 15.63 4.45
N TYR A 55 -15.37 16.09 5.69
CA TYR A 55 -14.51 17.13 6.26
C TYR A 55 -13.90 16.69 7.60
N PRO A 56 -12.84 15.88 7.57
CA PRO A 56 -12.26 15.27 8.75
C PRO A 56 -11.35 16.22 9.58
N PHE A 57 -11.68 17.51 9.63
CA PHE A 57 -10.88 18.56 10.28
C PHE A 57 -11.20 18.71 11.77
N PRO A 58 -10.20 18.84 12.66
CA PRO A 58 -10.41 18.91 14.11
C PRO A 58 -11.33 20.05 14.55
N ILE A 59 -11.19 21.25 13.97
CA ILE A 59 -12.00 22.42 14.37
C ILE A 59 -13.49 22.17 14.09
N LEU A 60 -13.80 21.63 12.91
CA LEU A 60 -15.16 21.29 12.51
C LEU A 60 -15.71 20.16 13.38
N ILE A 61 -14.94 19.09 13.54
CA ILE A 61 -15.32 17.91 14.32
C ILE A 61 -15.57 18.30 15.78
N ASN A 62 -14.67 19.07 16.39
CA ASN A 62 -14.83 19.60 17.73
C ASN A 62 -16.12 20.41 17.86
N SER A 63 -16.36 21.35 16.93
CA SER A 63 -17.57 22.19 16.94
C SER A 63 -18.85 21.35 16.81
N ALA A 64 -18.84 20.35 15.94
CA ALA A 64 -19.95 19.43 15.74
C ALA A 64 -20.20 18.55 16.97
N PHE A 65 -19.18 17.96 17.57
CA PHE A 65 -19.34 17.16 18.79
C PHE A 65 -19.83 18.00 19.97
N LEU A 66 -19.38 19.26 20.12
CA LEU A 66 -19.91 20.16 21.14
C LEU A 66 -21.42 20.43 20.96
N LYS A 67 -21.88 20.58 19.71
CA LYS A 67 -23.31 20.70 19.39
C LYS A 67 -24.08 19.40 19.67
N LEU A 68 -23.51 18.25 19.31
CA LEU A 68 -24.10 16.94 19.63
C LEU A 68 -24.21 16.74 21.15
N ALA A 69 -23.24 17.20 21.93
CA ALA A 69 -23.30 17.15 23.40
C ALA A 69 -24.37 18.07 23.98
N ASP A 70 -24.62 19.24 23.38
CA ASP A 70 -25.74 20.10 23.79
C ASP A 70 -27.09 19.42 23.56
N ILE A 71 -27.26 18.76 22.41
CA ILE A 71 -28.46 17.97 22.10
C ILE A 71 -28.58 16.76 23.02
N PHE A 72 -27.48 16.08 23.34
CA PHE A 72 -27.47 14.96 24.28
C PHE A 72 -27.92 15.41 25.68
N ARG A 73 -27.46 16.57 26.14
CA ARG A 73 -27.81 17.12 27.45
C ARG A 73 -29.31 17.45 27.56
N LEU A 74 -29.84 18.20 26.59
CA LEU A 74 -31.19 18.77 26.66
C LEU A 74 -32.29 17.90 26.00
N GLY A 75 -31.92 16.97 25.12
CA GLY A 75 -32.85 16.18 24.33
C GLY A 75 -33.60 15.10 25.10
N ASN A 76 -34.54 14.43 24.44
CA ASN A 76 -35.19 13.23 24.97
C ASN A 76 -34.29 11.98 24.78
N ASN A 77 -34.68 10.85 25.36
CA ASN A 77 -33.89 9.62 25.28
C ASN A 77 -33.67 9.12 23.84
N PHE A 78 -34.61 9.38 22.93
CA PHE A 78 -34.47 9.02 21.53
C PHE A 78 -33.32 9.79 20.86
N LEU A 79 -33.25 11.11 21.06
CA LEU A 79 -32.13 11.93 20.58
C LEU A 79 -30.80 11.50 21.21
N ARG A 80 -30.78 11.22 22.51
CA ARG A 80 -29.57 10.71 23.19
C ARG A 80 -29.09 9.41 22.56
N LEU A 81 -30.01 8.51 22.23
CA LEU A 81 -29.70 7.26 21.55
C LEU A 81 -29.16 7.51 20.13
N CYS A 82 -29.75 8.43 19.36
CA CYS A 82 -29.24 8.81 18.04
C CYS A 82 -27.82 9.37 18.13
N VAL A 83 -27.56 10.27 19.08
CA VAL A 83 -26.23 10.87 19.29
C VAL A 83 -25.22 9.81 19.73
N LEU A 84 -25.59 8.88 20.63
CA LEU A 84 -24.78 7.71 20.97
C LEU A 84 -24.40 6.89 19.73
N LYS A 85 -25.38 6.60 18.85
CA LYS A 85 -25.13 5.84 17.62
C LYS A 85 -24.19 6.58 16.67
N VAL A 86 -24.33 7.90 16.55
CA VAL A 86 -23.41 8.74 15.76
C VAL A 86 -22.00 8.72 16.32
N THR A 87 -21.84 8.81 17.66
CA THR A 87 -20.53 8.68 18.33
C THR A 87 -19.89 7.32 18.04
N GLN A 88 -20.65 6.22 18.17
CA GLN A 88 -20.16 4.87 17.89
C GLN A 88 -19.77 4.67 16.43
N LEU A 89 -20.53 5.23 15.49
CA LEU A 89 -20.21 5.18 14.05
C LEU A 89 -19.00 6.06 13.68
N SER A 90 -18.67 7.03 14.51
CA SER A 90 -17.64 8.05 14.24
C SER A 90 -16.44 7.92 15.18
N GLU A 91 -16.17 6.72 15.71
CA GLU A 91 -15.11 6.42 16.69
C GLU A 91 -13.74 6.98 16.26
N LYS A 92 -13.36 6.77 14.99
CA LYS A 92 -12.10 7.28 14.38
C LYS A 92 -11.94 8.80 14.37
N HIS A 93 -12.97 9.55 14.77
CA HIS A 93 -12.96 11.01 14.82
C HIS A 93 -12.96 11.55 16.25
N LEU A 94 -13.12 10.71 17.28
CA LEU A 94 -13.25 11.14 18.66
C LEU A 94 -11.99 11.84 19.19
N GLU A 95 -10.81 11.38 18.80
CA GLU A 95 -9.53 11.99 19.22
C GLU A 95 -9.32 13.39 18.63
N LYS A 96 -10.13 13.78 17.64
CA LYS A 96 -10.09 15.11 17.02
C LYS A 96 -10.91 16.14 17.80
N ILE A 97 -11.54 15.75 18.91
CA ILE A 97 -12.25 16.65 19.81
C ILE A 97 -11.19 17.43 20.62
N LEU A 98 -11.11 18.74 20.38
CA LEU A 98 -10.14 19.62 21.04
C LEU A 98 -10.58 19.96 22.48
N ASN A 99 -11.88 20.19 22.69
CA ASN A 99 -12.43 20.68 23.95
C ASN A 99 -13.12 19.54 24.72
N VAL A 100 -12.35 18.48 25.00
CA VAL A 100 -12.83 17.23 25.62
C VAL A 100 -13.53 17.48 26.94
N ASP A 101 -13.01 18.38 27.77
CA ASP A 101 -13.54 18.66 29.10
C ASP A 101 -14.97 19.22 29.08
N GLU A 102 -15.23 20.18 28.20
CA GLU A 102 -16.55 20.77 28.05
C GLU A 102 -17.54 19.79 27.40
N PHE A 103 -17.08 19.01 26.42
CA PHE A 103 -17.87 17.94 25.80
C PHE A 103 -18.32 16.90 26.85
N VAL A 104 -17.38 16.39 27.65
CA VAL A 104 -17.63 15.38 28.67
C VAL A 104 -18.52 15.93 29.78
N LYS A 105 -18.31 17.18 30.23
CA LYS A 105 -19.16 17.82 31.24
C LYS A 105 -20.63 17.85 30.82
N ARG A 106 -20.92 18.16 29.56
CA ARG A 106 -22.29 18.19 29.01
C ARG A 106 -22.92 16.80 28.98
N VAL A 107 -22.19 15.80 28.49
CA VAL A 107 -22.64 14.41 28.46
C VAL A 107 -22.87 13.88 29.88
N PHE A 108 -21.90 14.08 30.77
CA PHE A 108 -21.91 13.57 32.13
C PHE A 108 -23.03 14.16 32.98
N SER A 109 -23.47 15.39 32.71
CA SER A 109 -24.58 16.03 33.44
C SER A 109 -25.89 15.23 33.44
N VAL A 110 -26.09 14.35 32.44
CA VAL A 110 -27.29 13.50 32.32
C VAL A 110 -27.26 12.29 33.26
N ILE A 111 -26.08 11.89 33.77
CA ILE A 111 -25.94 10.68 34.59
C ILE A 111 -26.61 10.79 35.97
N HIS A 112 -26.86 12.02 36.43
CA HIS A 112 -27.57 12.29 37.69
C HIS A 112 -29.10 12.32 37.55
N SER A 113 -29.63 11.92 36.38
CA SER A 113 -31.08 11.79 36.16
C SER A 113 -31.65 10.62 36.96
N ASN A 114 -32.92 10.75 37.38
CA ASN A 114 -33.68 9.65 38.00
C ASN A 114 -34.19 8.61 36.97
N ASP A 115 -34.00 8.86 35.67
CA ASP A 115 -34.42 7.95 34.60
C ASP A 115 -33.32 6.91 34.29
N PRO A 116 -33.56 5.60 34.54
CA PRO A 116 -32.56 4.56 34.31
C PRO A 116 -32.19 4.41 32.84
N VAL A 117 -33.09 4.73 31.90
CA VAL A 117 -32.79 4.67 30.46
C VAL A 117 -31.83 5.80 30.09
N ALA A 118 -32.04 7.01 30.63
CA ALA A 118 -31.14 8.13 30.42
C ALA A 118 -29.74 7.84 30.99
N ARG A 119 -29.66 7.26 32.19
CA ARG A 119 -28.39 6.82 32.80
C ARG A 119 -27.71 5.73 31.98
N ALA A 120 -28.45 4.72 31.52
CA ALA A 120 -27.94 3.65 30.67
C ALA A 120 -27.38 4.17 29.34
N ILE A 121 -28.08 5.09 28.66
CA ILE A 121 -27.56 5.71 27.43
C ILE A 121 -26.30 6.53 27.72
N THR A 122 -26.26 7.23 28.85
CA THR A 122 -25.08 8.01 29.28
C THR A 122 -23.89 7.11 29.57
N LEU A 123 -24.06 5.98 30.26
CA LEU A 123 -23.01 4.99 30.49
C LEU A 123 -22.48 4.42 29.17
N ARG A 124 -23.37 4.07 28.22
CA ARG A 124 -22.94 3.62 26.87
C ARG A 124 -22.20 4.71 26.11
N MET A 125 -22.60 5.97 26.28
CA MET A 125 -21.87 7.11 25.71
C MET A 125 -20.48 7.20 26.32
N LEU A 126 -20.35 7.20 27.66
CA LEU A 126 -19.06 7.23 28.34
C LEU A 126 -18.16 6.07 27.90
N GLY A 127 -18.69 4.84 27.82
CA GLY A 127 -17.94 3.69 27.31
C GLY A 127 -17.44 3.89 25.88
N SER A 128 -18.25 4.51 25.02
CA SER A 128 -17.87 4.82 23.64
C SER A 128 -16.84 5.96 23.54
N LEU A 129 -16.57 6.67 24.64
CA LEU A 129 -15.57 7.73 24.76
C LEU A 129 -14.31 7.27 25.53
N ALA A 130 -14.24 6.00 25.94
CA ALA A 130 -13.16 5.50 26.80
C ALA A 130 -11.75 5.72 26.21
N SER A 131 -11.62 5.74 24.89
CA SER A 131 -10.36 6.02 24.19
C SER A 131 -9.82 7.44 24.41
N ILE A 132 -10.69 8.43 24.61
CA ILE A 132 -10.28 9.84 24.78
C ILE A 132 -10.30 10.32 26.24
N ILE A 133 -10.97 9.60 27.13
CA ILE A 133 -11.06 9.93 28.55
C ILE A 133 -10.71 8.77 29.50
N PRO A 134 -9.63 8.00 29.24
CA PRO A 134 -9.34 6.79 30.00
C PRO A 134 -9.18 7.04 31.51
N GLU A 135 -8.69 8.22 31.93
CA GLU A 135 -8.34 8.53 33.32
C GLU A 135 -9.35 9.39 34.10
N ARG A 136 -10.57 9.56 33.58
CA ARG A 136 -11.59 10.38 34.25
C ARG A 136 -12.19 9.64 35.46
N LYS A 137 -11.69 9.96 36.66
CA LYS A 137 -12.12 9.34 37.92
C LYS A 137 -13.63 9.46 38.21
N ASN A 138 -14.29 10.54 37.79
CA ASN A 138 -15.75 10.68 37.93
C ASN A 138 -16.51 9.63 37.09
N ALA A 139 -16.06 9.36 35.86
CA ALA A 139 -16.62 8.31 35.02
C ALA A 139 -16.37 6.94 35.64
N HIS A 140 -15.15 6.69 36.13
CA HIS A 140 -14.81 5.46 36.84
C HIS A 140 -15.75 5.20 38.03
N HIS A 141 -15.96 6.22 38.87
CA HIS A 141 -16.84 6.11 40.03
C HIS A 141 -18.30 5.84 39.64
N SER A 142 -18.84 6.58 38.66
CA SER A 142 -20.21 6.37 38.21
C SER A 142 -20.42 4.99 37.59
N ILE A 143 -19.46 4.47 36.82
CA ILE A 143 -19.53 3.11 36.27
C ILE A 143 -19.55 2.08 37.41
N ARG A 144 -18.63 2.21 38.38
CA ARG A 144 -18.57 1.31 39.54
C ARG A 144 -19.87 1.32 40.35
N GLN A 145 -20.44 2.50 40.60
CA GLN A 145 -21.71 2.64 41.30
C GLN A 145 -22.88 2.04 40.51
N SER A 146 -22.92 2.24 39.19
CA SER A 146 -24.03 1.80 38.34
C SER A 146 -24.07 0.28 38.13
N LEU A 147 -22.95 -0.43 38.37
CA LEU A 147 -22.94 -1.89 38.40
C LEU A 147 -23.76 -2.49 39.54
N ASP A 148 -23.98 -1.73 40.61
CA ASP A 148 -24.80 -2.12 41.77
C ASP A 148 -26.27 -1.65 41.64
N SER A 149 -26.67 -1.16 40.45
CA SER A 149 -28.05 -0.72 40.21
C SER A 149 -29.05 -1.87 40.22
N HIS A 150 -30.29 -1.57 40.61
CA HIS A 150 -31.42 -2.50 40.52
C HIS A 150 -32.06 -2.55 39.12
N ASP A 151 -31.68 -1.63 38.23
CA ASP A 151 -32.22 -1.54 36.87
C ASP A 151 -31.36 -2.32 35.87
N ASN A 152 -31.88 -3.42 35.33
CA ASN A 152 -31.15 -4.29 34.39
C ASN A 152 -30.56 -3.53 33.19
N VAL A 153 -31.30 -2.59 32.61
CA VAL A 153 -30.84 -1.80 31.46
C VAL A 153 -29.61 -0.95 31.79
N GLU A 154 -29.53 -0.45 33.02
CA GLU A 154 -28.42 0.34 33.50
C GLU A 154 -27.20 -0.54 33.82
N VAL A 155 -27.41 -1.67 34.50
CA VAL A 155 -26.34 -2.63 34.79
C VAL A 155 -25.69 -3.11 33.48
N GLU A 156 -26.48 -3.44 32.46
CA GLU A 156 -25.94 -3.84 31.15
C GLU A 156 -25.13 -2.73 30.47
N ALA A 157 -25.57 -1.47 30.61
CA ALA A 157 -24.83 -0.33 30.11
C ALA A 157 -23.54 -0.08 30.91
N ALA A 158 -23.57 -0.30 32.23
CA ALA A 158 -22.42 -0.21 33.11
C ALA A 158 -21.38 -1.30 32.78
N ILE A 159 -21.81 -2.53 32.46
CA ILE A 159 -20.93 -3.61 31.99
C ILE A 159 -20.25 -3.22 30.68
N PHE A 160 -21.01 -2.70 29.70
CA PHE A 160 -20.44 -2.21 28.45
C PHE A 160 -19.39 -1.12 28.71
N ALA A 161 -19.72 -0.12 29.55
CA ALA A 161 -18.81 0.96 29.88
C ALA A 161 -17.56 0.46 30.62
N ALA A 162 -17.74 -0.44 31.59
CA ALA A 162 -16.64 -1.04 32.34
C ALA A 162 -15.69 -1.80 31.41
N ALA A 163 -16.21 -2.59 30.46
CA ALA A 163 -15.38 -3.26 29.46
C ALA A 163 -14.55 -2.27 28.62
N SER A 164 -15.20 -1.22 28.10
CA SER A 164 -14.53 -0.20 27.28
C SER A 164 -13.48 0.61 28.05
N PHE A 165 -13.73 0.96 29.31
CA PHE A 165 -12.73 1.64 30.13
C PHE A 165 -11.58 0.70 30.53
N SER A 166 -11.87 -0.56 30.86
CA SER A 166 -10.84 -1.55 31.17
C SER A 166 -9.92 -1.83 29.98
N SER A 167 -10.39 -1.68 28.74
CA SER A 167 -9.53 -1.88 27.56
C SER A 167 -8.49 -0.78 27.37
N HIS A 168 -8.68 0.40 27.98
CA HIS A 168 -7.80 1.57 27.79
C HIS A 168 -7.09 2.02 29.06
N SER A 169 -7.73 1.92 30.23
CA SER A 169 -7.19 2.40 31.51
C SER A 169 -6.76 1.24 32.40
N LYS A 170 -5.45 1.18 32.65
CA LYS A 170 -4.84 0.23 33.60
C LYS A 170 -5.38 0.42 35.01
N ASP A 171 -5.46 1.67 35.48
CA ASP A 171 -5.97 2.01 36.82
C ASP A 171 -7.41 1.52 37.00
N PHE A 172 -8.26 1.75 36.00
CA PHE A 172 -9.64 1.31 36.05
C PHE A 172 -9.74 -0.22 36.04
N ALA A 173 -8.99 -0.90 35.16
CA ALA A 173 -8.96 -2.35 35.08
C ALA A 173 -8.58 -2.99 36.41
N ALA A 174 -7.49 -2.52 37.04
CA ALA A 174 -7.07 -2.99 38.36
C ALA A 174 -8.11 -2.72 39.46
N GLY A 175 -8.72 -1.52 39.44
CA GLY A 175 -9.72 -1.12 40.44
C GLY A 175 -11.07 -1.84 40.32
N ILE A 176 -11.46 -2.25 39.11
CA ILE A 176 -12.74 -2.92 38.84
C ILE A 176 -12.64 -4.43 38.91
N CYS A 177 -11.46 -5.02 38.65
CA CYS A 177 -11.28 -6.48 38.57
C CYS A 177 -11.89 -7.23 39.75
N ASN A 178 -11.56 -6.85 41.00
CA ASN A 178 -12.10 -7.48 42.20
C ASN A 178 -13.64 -7.43 42.27
N LYS A 179 -14.23 -6.29 41.90
CA LYS A 179 -15.69 -6.12 41.88
C LYS A 179 -16.35 -7.07 40.88
N ILE A 180 -15.73 -7.24 39.72
CA ILE A 180 -16.23 -8.14 38.67
C ILE A 180 -16.07 -9.60 39.10
N SER A 181 -14.96 -9.96 39.75
CA SER A 181 -14.75 -11.28 40.34
C SER A 181 -15.85 -11.60 41.36
N GLU A 182 -16.12 -10.67 42.29
CA GLU A 182 -17.19 -10.79 43.29
C GLU A 182 -18.57 -10.97 42.63
N MET A 183 -18.90 -10.15 41.63
CA MET A 183 -20.18 -10.27 40.91
C MET A 183 -20.33 -11.59 40.16
N ILE A 184 -19.25 -12.12 39.55
CA ILE A 184 -19.30 -13.39 38.82
C ILE A 184 -19.43 -14.58 39.79
N GLN A 185 -18.68 -14.58 40.90
CA GLN A 185 -18.71 -15.64 41.90
C GLN A 185 -19.99 -15.59 42.76
N GLY A 186 -20.62 -14.41 42.90
CA GLY A 186 -21.87 -14.22 43.63
C GLY A 186 -22.99 -15.16 43.15
N LEU A 187 -23.66 -15.79 44.11
CA LEU A 187 -24.76 -16.74 43.85
C LEU A 187 -26.03 -16.04 43.36
N ASP A 188 -26.25 -14.79 43.77
CA ASP A 188 -27.43 -13.99 43.42
C ASP A 188 -27.39 -13.44 41.98
N THR A 189 -26.23 -13.50 41.33
CA THR A 189 -26.03 -12.99 39.97
C THR A 189 -26.62 -13.98 38.95
N PRO A 190 -27.62 -13.59 38.13
CA PRO A 190 -28.19 -14.46 37.11
C PRO A 190 -27.13 -14.92 36.09
N VAL A 191 -27.28 -16.14 35.55
CA VAL A 191 -26.34 -16.71 34.56
C VAL A 191 -26.17 -15.81 33.33
N GLU A 192 -27.26 -15.20 32.85
CA GLU A 192 -27.20 -14.25 31.72
C GLU A 192 -26.29 -13.06 31.98
N LEU A 193 -26.28 -12.57 33.23
CA LEU A 193 -25.43 -11.46 33.64
C LEU A 193 -23.97 -11.91 33.79
N LYS A 194 -23.73 -13.11 34.34
CA LYS A 194 -22.38 -13.72 34.40
C LYS A 194 -21.77 -13.85 33.01
N LEU A 195 -22.53 -14.30 32.01
CA LEU A 195 -22.09 -14.40 30.62
C LEU A 195 -21.69 -13.04 30.02
N LYS A 196 -22.25 -11.92 30.49
CA LYS A 196 -21.88 -10.57 30.06
C LYS A 196 -20.67 -10.00 30.82
N LEU A 197 -20.47 -10.41 32.08
CA LEU A 197 -19.36 -9.97 32.93
C LEU A 197 -18.03 -10.65 32.58
N ILE A 198 -18.05 -11.96 32.31
CA ILE A 198 -16.83 -12.75 32.05
C ILE A 198 -15.97 -12.14 30.94
N PRO A 199 -16.49 -11.76 29.75
CA PRO A 199 -15.70 -11.17 28.68
C PRO A 199 -14.88 -9.94 29.08
N MET A 200 -15.25 -9.22 30.14
CA MET A 200 -14.48 -8.06 30.57
C MET A 200 -13.07 -8.43 31.07
N LEU A 201 -12.89 -9.67 31.54
CA LEU A 201 -11.59 -10.18 32.00
C LEU A 201 -10.56 -10.25 30.85
N GLN A 202 -10.97 -10.22 29.58
CA GLN A 202 -10.02 -10.16 28.45
C GLN A 202 -9.16 -8.88 28.45
N HIS A 203 -9.65 -7.82 29.11
CA HIS A 203 -8.96 -6.52 29.18
C HIS A 203 -7.97 -6.41 30.35
N MET A 204 -7.79 -7.49 31.11
CA MET A 204 -6.90 -7.56 32.27
C MET A 204 -5.43 -7.86 31.88
N HIS A 205 -4.97 -7.34 30.75
CA HIS A 205 -3.65 -7.62 30.16
C HIS A 205 -2.60 -6.52 30.42
N HIS A 206 -2.94 -5.48 31.19
CA HIS A 206 -2.08 -4.30 31.42
C HIS A 206 -0.84 -4.56 32.28
N ASP A 207 -0.84 -5.62 33.08
CA ASP A 207 0.32 -6.12 33.78
C ASP A 207 0.20 -7.62 34.08
N ALA A 208 1.33 -8.25 34.39
CA ALA A 208 1.41 -9.69 34.61
C ALA A 208 0.59 -10.14 35.83
N SER A 209 0.49 -9.33 36.89
CA SER A 209 -0.23 -9.70 38.10
C SER A 209 -1.74 -9.75 37.87
N LEU A 210 -2.26 -8.76 37.16
CA LEU A 210 -3.67 -8.66 36.81
C LEU A 210 -4.09 -9.75 35.82
N ALA A 211 -3.22 -10.06 34.85
CA ALA A 211 -3.42 -11.15 33.91
C ALA A 211 -3.43 -12.51 34.63
N SER A 212 -2.49 -12.73 35.56
CA SER A 212 -2.40 -13.96 36.35
C SER A 212 -3.62 -14.16 37.26
N CYS A 213 -4.06 -13.10 37.98
CA CYS A 213 -5.24 -13.18 38.83
C CYS A 213 -6.52 -13.47 38.02
N SER A 214 -6.66 -12.81 36.86
CA SER A 214 -7.79 -13.06 35.96
C SER A 214 -7.76 -14.47 35.37
N ARG A 215 -6.57 -14.99 35.07
CA ARG A 215 -6.35 -16.37 34.64
C ARG A 215 -6.77 -17.38 35.70
N GLU A 216 -6.40 -17.18 36.96
CA GLU A 216 -6.82 -18.05 38.08
C GLU A 216 -8.34 -18.07 38.24
N LEU A 217 -8.98 -16.91 38.17
CA LEU A 217 -10.44 -16.82 38.20
C LEU A 217 -11.08 -17.56 37.02
N LEU A 218 -10.60 -17.34 35.79
CA LEU A 218 -11.12 -18.04 34.61
C LEU A 218 -10.96 -19.56 34.74
N GLN A 219 -9.83 -20.03 35.30
CA GLN A 219 -9.60 -21.45 35.58
C GLN A 219 -10.61 -22.00 36.59
N GLU A 220 -10.89 -21.28 37.67
CA GLU A 220 -11.91 -21.65 38.66
C GLU A 220 -13.31 -21.69 38.03
N LEU A 221 -13.65 -20.72 37.19
CA LEU A 221 -14.96 -20.63 36.53
C LEU A 221 -15.21 -21.79 35.55
N VAL A 222 -14.16 -22.23 34.86
CA VAL A 222 -14.20 -23.41 33.99
C VAL A 222 -14.55 -24.68 34.79
N SER A 223 -14.00 -24.83 36.00
CA SER A 223 -14.26 -25.99 36.86
C SER A 223 -15.62 -25.91 37.59
N SER A 224 -16.05 -24.72 37.98
CA SER A 224 -17.24 -24.51 38.82
C SER A 224 -18.54 -24.35 38.02
N TYR A 225 -18.49 -23.86 36.77
CA TYR A 225 -19.67 -23.63 35.93
C TYR A 225 -19.65 -24.47 34.64
N PRO A 226 -19.97 -25.79 34.71
CA PRO A 226 -19.80 -26.71 33.59
C PRO A 226 -20.83 -26.55 32.47
N SER A 227 -21.72 -25.55 32.48
CA SER A 227 -22.69 -25.35 31.39
C SER A 227 -22.00 -25.01 30.07
N THR A 228 -22.60 -25.40 28.94
CA THR A 228 -21.99 -25.19 27.61
C THR A 228 -21.75 -23.71 27.30
N SER A 229 -22.73 -22.84 27.57
CA SER A 229 -22.60 -21.40 27.29
C SER A 229 -21.54 -20.74 28.17
N MET A 230 -21.50 -21.07 29.46
CA MET A 230 -20.49 -20.54 30.39
C MET A 230 -19.09 -20.98 29.96
N LEU A 231 -18.90 -22.28 29.73
CA LEU A 231 -17.60 -22.80 29.32
C LEU A 231 -17.11 -22.15 28.03
N ILE A 232 -17.99 -21.94 27.05
CA ILE A 232 -17.65 -21.27 25.78
C ILE A 232 -17.17 -19.84 26.02
N VAL A 233 -17.94 -19.05 26.78
CA VAL A 233 -17.60 -17.64 27.04
C VAL A 233 -16.31 -17.55 27.86
N THR A 234 -16.14 -18.39 28.87
CA THR A 234 -14.96 -18.40 29.73
C THR A 234 -13.71 -18.79 28.94
N LEU A 235 -13.74 -19.88 28.16
CA LEU A 235 -12.59 -20.31 27.36
C LEU A 235 -12.21 -19.27 26.30
N HIS A 236 -13.19 -18.67 25.62
CA HIS A 236 -12.90 -17.63 24.64
C HIS A 236 -12.25 -16.40 25.28
N THR A 237 -12.77 -15.96 26.43
CA THR A 237 -12.19 -14.86 27.21
C THR A 237 -10.76 -15.18 27.63
N PHE A 238 -10.51 -16.43 28.04
CA PHE A 238 -9.18 -16.91 28.41
C PHE A 238 -8.20 -16.82 27.24
N THR A 239 -8.63 -17.23 26.04
CA THR A 239 -7.84 -17.09 24.81
C THR A 239 -7.59 -15.61 24.46
N GLN A 240 -8.58 -14.74 24.58
CA GLN A 240 -8.44 -13.30 24.31
C GLN A 240 -7.45 -12.63 25.28
N LEU A 241 -7.49 -13.01 26.56
CA LEU A 241 -6.53 -12.53 27.56
C LEU A 241 -5.11 -12.98 27.20
N ALA A 242 -4.91 -14.28 26.96
CA ALA A 242 -3.59 -14.84 26.62
C ALA A 242 -3.00 -14.23 25.34
N THR A 243 -3.84 -14.00 24.33
CA THR A 243 -3.40 -13.34 23.10
C THR A 243 -3.07 -11.86 23.27
N SER A 244 -3.65 -11.19 24.27
CA SER A 244 -3.39 -9.77 24.53
C SER A 244 -2.18 -9.57 25.43
N SER A 245 -1.97 -10.45 26.41
CA SER A 245 -0.80 -10.40 27.31
C SER A 245 0.47 -11.02 26.72
N LEU A 246 0.35 -11.95 25.76
CA LEU A 246 1.46 -12.68 25.12
C LEU A 246 2.33 -13.54 26.05
N VAL A 247 1.90 -13.77 27.31
CA VAL A 247 2.69 -14.54 28.29
C VAL A 247 2.33 -16.03 28.22
N ASP A 248 1.07 -16.38 28.48
CA ASP A 248 0.66 -17.77 28.73
C ASP A 248 -0.01 -18.44 27.51
N ILE A 249 0.46 -18.11 26.31
CA ILE A 249 -0.05 -18.71 25.07
C ILE A 249 0.21 -20.23 25.04
N PRO A 250 1.40 -20.75 25.39
CA PRO A 250 1.66 -22.19 25.39
C PRO A 250 0.71 -22.98 26.30
N GLU A 251 0.44 -22.49 27.50
CA GLU A 251 -0.48 -23.07 28.47
C GLU A 251 -1.91 -23.04 27.93
N GLN A 252 -2.30 -21.96 27.26
CA GLN A 252 -3.61 -21.85 26.62
C GLN A 252 -3.77 -22.84 25.46
N ILE A 253 -2.75 -23.04 24.63
CA ILE A 253 -2.76 -24.07 23.58
C ILE A 253 -2.97 -25.45 24.21
N CYS A 254 -2.24 -25.78 25.28
CA CYS A 254 -2.39 -27.04 25.99
C CYS A 254 -3.80 -27.23 26.56
N LEU A 255 -4.38 -26.19 27.18
CA LEU A 255 -5.75 -26.23 27.73
C LEU A 255 -6.79 -26.48 26.63
N LEU A 256 -6.69 -25.75 25.51
CA LEU A 256 -7.63 -25.91 24.38
C LEU A 256 -7.51 -27.29 23.74
N LEU A 257 -6.30 -27.83 23.61
CA LEU A 257 -6.07 -29.20 23.13
C LEU A 257 -6.64 -30.25 24.09
N GLN A 258 -6.54 -30.02 25.40
CA GLN A 258 -7.15 -30.90 26.41
C GLN A 258 -8.67 -30.93 26.23
N TYR A 259 -9.34 -29.76 26.17
CA TYR A 259 -10.79 -29.71 25.90
C TYR A 259 -11.17 -30.31 24.55
N LEU A 260 -10.32 -30.15 23.53
CA LEU A 260 -10.53 -30.77 22.23
C LEU A 260 -10.42 -32.30 22.29
N LYS A 261 -9.57 -32.86 23.13
CA LYS A 261 -9.39 -34.31 23.31
C LYS A 261 -10.48 -34.91 24.20
N GLU A 262 -10.70 -34.33 25.38
CA GLU A 262 -11.45 -34.94 26.48
C GLU A 262 -12.94 -34.54 26.50
N ASP A 263 -13.31 -33.32 26.09
CA ASP A 263 -14.69 -32.85 26.25
C ASP A 263 -15.63 -33.43 25.19
N PRO A 264 -16.75 -34.09 25.53
CA PRO A 264 -17.62 -34.72 24.55
C PRO A 264 -18.47 -33.74 23.74
N ARG A 265 -18.60 -32.48 24.17
CA ARG A 265 -19.58 -31.54 23.60
C ARG A 265 -19.04 -30.91 22.32
N LYS A 266 -19.77 -31.12 21.22
CA LYS A 266 -19.43 -30.58 19.89
C LYS A 266 -19.27 -29.06 19.86
N ALA A 267 -20.03 -28.32 20.65
CA ALA A 267 -19.92 -26.86 20.71
C ALA A 267 -18.60 -26.39 21.32
N VAL A 268 -18.15 -27.04 22.41
CA VAL A 268 -16.88 -26.75 23.08
C VAL A 268 -15.72 -27.09 22.16
N LYS A 269 -15.72 -28.29 21.54
CA LYS A 269 -14.70 -28.68 20.56
C LYS A 269 -14.60 -27.69 19.38
N ARG A 270 -15.74 -27.19 18.88
CA ARG A 270 -15.75 -26.15 17.81
C ARG A 270 -15.12 -24.84 18.25
N LEU A 271 -15.41 -24.39 19.47
CA LEU A 271 -14.75 -23.20 20.03
C LEU A 271 -13.25 -23.43 20.16
N SER A 272 -12.83 -24.55 20.75
CA SER A 272 -11.40 -24.87 20.91
C SER A 272 -10.66 -24.80 19.57
N ILE A 273 -11.26 -25.33 18.51
CA ILE A 273 -10.71 -25.23 17.14
C ILE A 273 -10.62 -23.77 16.67
N GLN A 274 -11.67 -22.96 16.87
CA GLN A 274 -11.67 -21.55 16.46
C GLN A 274 -10.58 -20.75 17.18
N ASP A 275 -10.43 -20.97 18.49
CA ASP A 275 -9.43 -20.30 19.30
C ASP A 275 -8.01 -20.81 18.97
N LEU A 276 -7.82 -22.11 18.72
CA LEU A 276 -6.55 -22.63 18.22
C LEU A 276 -6.19 -22.01 16.85
N LYS A 277 -7.18 -21.79 15.97
CA LYS A 277 -6.96 -21.09 14.70
C LYS A 277 -6.55 -19.63 14.90
N LEU A 278 -7.14 -18.95 15.88
CA LEU A 278 -6.76 -17.58 16.25
C LEU A 278 -5.29 -17.55 16.74
N LEU A 279 -4.92 -18.48 17.62
CA LEU A 279 -3.55 -18.62 18.13
C LEU A 279 -2.54 -18.96 17.04
N ALA A 280 -2.89 -19.86 16.12
CA ALA A 280 -2.06 -20.20 14.96
C ALA A 280 -1.78 -19.00 14.05
N LYS A 281 -2.73 -18.06 13.90
CA LYS A 281 -2.52 -16.83 13.13
C LYS A 281 -1.68 -15.79 13.88
N LYS A 282 -1.89 -15.64 15.19
CA LYS A 282 -1.29 -14.55 15.98
C LYS A 282 0.11 -14.89 16.50
N ALA A 283 0.36 -16.14 16.90
CA ALA A 283 1.64 -16.58 17.44
C ALA A 283 2.01 -18.01 16.97
N PRO A 284 2.18 -18.25 15.66
CA PRO A 284 2.54 -19.58 15.15
C PRO A 284 3.88 -20.10 15.68
N HIS A 285 4.81 -19.20 16.01
CA HIS A 285 6.17 -19.52 16.48
C HIS A 285 6.22 -20.12 17.90
N LEU A 286 5.11 -20.06 18.66
CA LEU A 286 5.01 -20.63 20.01
C LEU A 286 4.46 -22.06 20.02
N TRP A 287 4.12 -22.62 18.86
CA TRP A 287 3.61 -23.99 18.76
C TRP A 287 4.74 -25.00 18.86
N THR A 288 4.58 -25.98 19.75
CA THR A 288 5.55 -27.08 19.87
C THR A 288 5.15 -28.29 19.03
N ARG A 289 6.12 -29.16 18.76
CA ARG A 289 5.89 -30.46 18.11
C ARG A 289 4.82 -31.29 18.83
N LYS A 290 4.84 -31.29 20.17
CA LYS A 290 3.85 -31.99 21.00
C LYS A 290 2.43 -31.45 20.77
N ASN A 291 2.27 -30.13 20.66
CA ASN A 291 0.95 -29.54 20.41
C ASN A 291 0.38 -29.99 19.07
N ILE A 292 1.21 -29.99 18.02
CA ILE A 292 0.83 -30.42 16.68
C ILE A 292 0.47 -31.91 16.67
N GLN A 293 1.27 -32.77 17.34
CA GLN A 293 0.97 -34.20 17.48
C GLN A 293 -0.39 -34.45 18.15
N VAL A 294 -0.68 -33.80 19.27
CA VAL A 294 -1.98 -33.95 19.96
C VAL A 294 -3.15 -33.52 19.06
N LEU A 295 -2.98 -32.44 18.28
CA LEU A 295 -4.00 -32.00 17.32
C LEU A 295 -4.20 -33.02 16.20
N CYS A 296 -3.13 -33.63 15.69
CA CYS A 296 -3.21 -34.69 14.69
C CYS A 296 -3.90 -35.94 15.25
N GLU A 297 -3.55 -36.38 16.45
CA GLU A 297 -4.21 -37.49 17.14
C GLU A 297 -5.72 -37.23 17.26
N CYS A 298 -6.12 -36.05 17.70
CA CYS A 298 -7.54 -35.69 17.82
C CYS A 298 -8.27 -35.72 16.47
N ALA A 299 -7.61 -35.27 15.40
CA ALA A 299 -8.17 -35.28 14.06
C ALA A 299 -8.30 -36.69 13.47
N LEU A 300 -7.32 -37.57 13.69
CA LEU A 300 -7.36 -38.97 13.26
C LEU A 300 -8.51 -39.75 13.92
N HIS A 301 -8.78 -39.48 15.20
CA HIS A 301 -9.80 -40.22 15.97
C HIS A 301 -11.21 -39.61 15.89
N THR A 302 -11.40 -38.44 15.28
CA THR A 302 -12.73 -37.80 15.25
C THR A 302 -13.64 -38.43 14.19
N PRO A 303 -14.87 -38.83 14.55
CA PRO A 303 -15.84 -39.34 13.56
C PRO A 303 -16.61 -38.21 12.85
N TYR A 304 -16.40 -36.94 13.23
CA TYR A 304 -17.19 -35.81 12.72
C TYR A 304 -16.41 -34.98 11.68
N ASN A 305 -16.86 -35.01 10.43
CA ASN A 305 -16.25 -34.24 9.33
C ASN A 305 -16.09 -32.75 9.66
N SER A 306 -17.09 -32.12 10.28
CA SER A 306 -17.02 -30.70 10.65
C SER A 306 -15.90 -30.39 11.64
N LEU A 307 -15.58 -31.32 12.55
CA LEU A 307 -14.48 -31.13 13.50
C LEU A 307 -13.14 -31.46 12.85
N LYS A 308 -13.07 -32.53 12.04
CA LYS A 308 -11.88 -32.88 11.23
C LYS A 308 -11.46 -31.71 10.33
N LEU A 309 -12.41 -31.13 9.60
CA LEU A 309 -12.23 -29.92 8.77
C LEU A 309 -11.69 -28.75 9.61
N GLY A 310 -12.29 -28.51 10.76
CA GLY A 310 -11.88 -27.45 11.66
C GLY A 310 -10.41 -27.58 12.10
N MET A 311 -10.02 -28.77 12.57
CA MET A 311 -8.65 -29.08 12.99
C MET A 311 -7.65 -29.00 11.84
N LEU A 312 -7.99 -29.53 10.67
CA LEU A 312 -7.17 -29.40 9.46
C LEU A 312 -7.00 -27.94 9.04
N SER A 313 -8.01 -27.09 9.24
CA SER A 313 -7.88 -25.66 8.93
C SER A 313 -6.89 -24.95 9.85
N VAL A 314 -6.71 -25.43 11.09
CA VAL A 314 -5.65 -24.96 12.01
C VAL A 314 -4.30 -25.46 11.51
N LEU A 315 -4.17 -26.75 11.21
CA LEU A 315 -2.93 -27.34 10.69
C LEU A 315 -2.47 -26.69 9.39
N SER A 316 -3.39 -26.42 8.46
CA SER A 316 -3.12 -25.69 7.21
C SER A 316 -2.69 -24.24 7.44
N THR A 317 -3.16 -23.61 8.53
CA THR A 317 -2.68 -22.26 8.91
C THR A 317 -1.24 -22.36 9.44
N LEU A 318 -0.95 -23.34 10.30
CA LEU A 318 0.39 -23.54 10.86
C LEU A 318 1.41 -23.98 9.80
N SER A 319 0.99 -24.81 8.84
CA SER A 319 1.88 -25.38 7.82
C SER A 319 2.48 -24.32 6.90
N GLY A 320 1.77 -23.20 6.69
CA GLY A 320 2.25 -22.04 5.94
C GLY A 320 3.20 -21.11 6.73
N THR A 321 3.66 -21.50 7.92
CA THR A 321 4.48 -20.65 8.80
C THR A 321 5.75 -21.38 9.25
N ILE A 322 6.58 -20.73 10.06
CA ILE A 322 7.80 -21.35 10.63
C ILE A 322 7.51 -22.60 11.49
N ALA A 323 6.28 -22.79 11.96
CA ALA A 323 5.89 -23.94 12.78
C ALA A 323 6.16 -25.28 12.08
N ILE A 324 6.00 -25.34 10.75
CA ILE A 324 6.28 -26.58 10.00
C ILE A 324 7.77 -26.94 10.02
N LYS A 325 8.64 -25.93 9.89
CA LYS A 325 10.09 -26.13 9.95
C LYS A 325 10.52 -26.57 11.35
N GLN A 326 9.95 -25.96 12.38
CA GLN A 326 10.18 -26.35 13.78
C GLN A 326 9.71 -27.78 14.06
N TYR A 327 8.61 -28.23 13.46
CA TYR A 327 8.08 -29.59 13.63
C TYR A 327 9.07 -30.68 13.16
N PHE A 328 9.76 -30.44 12.04
CA PHE A 328 10.74 -31.37 11.46
C PHE A 328 12.19 -31.08 11.88
N SER A 329 12.45 -30.00 12.61
CA SER A 329 13.80 -29.71 13.10
C SER A 329 14.19 -30.70 14.21
N PRO A 330 15.41 -31.24 14.20
CA PRO A 330 15.89 -32.08 15.30
C PRO A 330 16.05 -31.23 16.56
N ASN A 331 15.35 -31.61 17.64
CA ASN A 331 15.65 -31.08 18.97
C ASN A 331 16.96 -31.71 19.46
N ALA A 332 17.74 -30.97 20.25
CA ALA A 332 18.98 -31.49 20.83
C ALA A 332 18.70 -32.74 21.69
N GLY A 333 18.99 -33.92 21.14
CA GLY A 333 18.86 -35.23 21.81
C GLY A 333 17.88 -36.22 21.19
N ASP A 334 16.98 -35.80 20.30
CA ASP A 334 16.02 -36.70 19.64
C ASP A 334 16.37 -36.93 18.17
N SER A 335 16.32 -38.19 17.71
CA SER A 335 16.35 -38.47 16.28
C SER A 335 15.12 -37.85 15.62
N SER A 336 15.34 -37.05 14.56
CA SER A 336 14.22 -36.57 13.75
C SER A 336 13.48 -37.80 13.22
N PRO A 337 12.15 -37.92 13.43
CA PRO A 337 11.39 -38.98 12.80
C PRO A 337 11.52 -38.79 11.28
N ALA A 338 11.66 -39.89 10.56
CA ALA A 338 11.42 -39.90 9.13
C ALA A 338 10.04 -39.25 8.87
N PRO A 339 9.90 -38.24 7.98
CA PRO A 339 8.65 -37.52 7.75
C PRO A 339 7.44 -38.44 7.56
N HIS A 340 7.63 -39.57 6.87
CA HIS A 340 6.64 -40.61 6.61
C HIS A 340 6.05 -41.27 7.86
N HIS A 341 6.65 -41.10 9.03
CA HIS A 341 6.20 -41.74 10.29
C HIS A 341 5.52 -40.75 11.23
N THR A 342 5.31 -39.51 10.79
CA THR A 342 4.64 -38.50 11.60
C THR A 342 3.13 -38.59 11.45
N ASP A 343 2.40 -38.43 12.57
CA ASP A 343 0.93 -38.37 12.53
C ASP A 343 0.41 -37.23 11.64
N LEU A 344 1.21 -36.17 11.45
CA LEU A 344 0.89 -35.07 10.55
C LEU A 344 0.85 -35.51 9.08
N VAL A 345 1.89 -36.20 8.61
CA VAL A 345 1.93 -36.73 7.24
C VAL A 345 0.83 -37.78 7.05
N LYS A 346 0.69 -38.71 7.99
CA LYS A 346 -0.36 -39.74 7.94
C LYS A 346 -1.77 -39.15 7.88
N LEU A 347 -2.06 -38.16 8.72
CA LEU A 347 -3.35 -37.47 8.70
C LEU A 347 -3.58 -36.76 7.37
N ALA A 348 -2.57 -36.07 6.85
CA ALA A 348 -2.69 -35.31 5.61
C ALA A 348 -2.87 -36.23 4.39
N GLN A 349 -2.19 -37.39 4.37
CA GLN A 349 -2.37 -38.47 3.38
C GLN A 349 -3.77 -39.12 3.46
N GLU A 350 -4.32 -39.34 4.66
CA GLU A 350 -5.71 -39.83 4.79
C GLU A 350 -6.71 -38.77 4.30
N CYS A 351 -6.48 -37.51 4.68
CA CYS A 351 -7.43 -36.45 4.43
C CYS A 351 -7.44 -35.96 2.98
N CYS A 352 -6.34 -36.07 2.24
CA CYS A 352 -6.28 -35.59 0.84
C CYS A 352 -7.21 -36.34 -0.11
N TYR A 353 -7.65 -37.56 0.24
CA TYR A 353 -8.62 -38.36 -0.51
C TYR A 353 -10.01 -38.42 0.16
N HIS A 354 -10.29 -37.52 1.10
CA HIS A 354 -11.54 -37.53 1.85
C HIS A 354 -12.75 -37.11 0.99
N SER A 355 -13.93 -37.66 1.28
CA SER A 355 -15.17 -37.39 0.52
C SER A 355 -15.68 -35.96 0.63
N ASP A 356 -15.36 -35.28 1.75
CA ASP A 356 -15.57 -33.84 1.92
C ASP A 356 -14.43 -33.06 1.25
N LEU A 357 -14.77 -32.33 0.17
CA LEU A 357 -13.83 -31.56 -0.63
C LEU A 357 -13.02 -30.54 0.19
N ALA A 358 -13.61 -29.93 1.22
CA ALA A 358 -12.91 -28.95 2.05
C ALA A 358 -11.85 -29.62 2.95
N VAL A 359 -12.12 -30.84 3.41
CA VAL A 359 -11.16 -31.67 4.16
C VAL A 359 -9.99 -32.04 3.24
N ALA A 360 -10.29 -32.47 2.01
CA ALA A 360 -9.29 -32.79 1.01
C ALA A 360 -8.38 -31.59 0.66
N ALA A 361 -8.96 -30.40 0.43
CA ALA A 361 -8.19 -29.19 0.15
C ALA A 361 -7.20 -28.83 1.26
N HIS A 362 -7.62 -28.92 2.53
CA HIS A 362 -6.71 -28.65 3.63
C HIS A 362 -5.65 -29.75 3.80
N GLY A 363 -6.00 -31.02 3.58
CA GLY A 363 -5.03 -32.12 3.55
C GLY A 363 -3.93 -31.88 2.51
N ILE A 364 -4.32 -31.51 1.29
CA ILE A 364 -3.40 -31.15 0.20
C ILE A 364 -2.54 -29.93 0.57
N THR A 365 -3.14 -28.89 1.15
CA THR A 365 -2.39 -27.68 1.54
C THR A 365 -1.29 -28.01 2.56
N VAL A 366 -1.58 -28.90 3.51
CA VAL A 366 -0.60 -29.37 4.50
C VAL A 366 0.48 -30.20 3.82
N LEU A 367 0.13 -31.20 3.00
CA LEU A 367 1.09 -32.03 2.26
C LEU A 367 2.03 -31.16 1.40
N THR A 368 1.47 -30.19 0.68
CA THR A 368 2.22 -29.22 -0.13
C THR A 368 3.24 -28.47 0.69
N SER A 369 2.83 -27.98 1.87
CA SER A 369 3.72 -27.22 2.76
C SER A 369 4.85 -28.11 3.28
N ILE A 370 4.57 -29.39 3.56
CA ILE A 370 5.59 -30.35 4.00
C ILE A 370 6.57 -30.62 2.87
N ALA A 371 6.08 -30.93 1.67
CA ALA A 371 6.91 -31.19 0.49
C ALA A 371 7.81 -29.98 0.16
N ALA A 372 7.28 -28.76 0.25
CA ALA A 372 8.02 -27.54 -0.07
C ALA A 372 9.12 -27.15 0.95
N PHE A 373 9.01 -27.57 2.21
CA PHE A 373 9.87 -27.06 3.30
C PHE A 373 10.63 -28.12 4.10
N CYS A 374 10.45 -29.42 3.81
CA CYS A 374 11.16 -30.50 4.48
C CYS A 374 12.51 -30.81 3.79
N PRO A 375 13.61 -31.05 4.53
CA PRO A 375 14.93 -31.29 3.94
C PRO A 375 15.07 -32.63 3.17
N GLU A 376 15.16 -32.48 1.85
CA GLU A 376 15.62 -33.29 0.69
C GLU A 376 15.62 -34.83 0.67
N LYS A 377 15.94 -35.59 1.74
CA LYS A 377 16.31 -37.01 1.52
C LYS A 377 15.16 -38.01 1.40
N GLU A 378 13.95 -37.66 1.83
CA GLU A 378 12.76 -38.55 1.76
C GLU A 378 11.55 -37.91 1.05
N VAL A 379 11.77 -36.77 0.40
CA VAL A 379 10.70 -35.88 -0.08
C VAL A 379 10.10 -36.34 -1.42
N ILE A 380 10.84 -37.07 -2.26
CA ILE A 380 10.38 -37.44 -3.63
C ILE A 380 9.11 -38.29 -3.61
N GLN A 381 9.00 -39.27 -2.71
CA GLN A 381 7.77 -40.09 -2.61
C GLN A 381 6.58 -39.24 -2.15
N LEU A 382 6.80 -38.37 -1.17
CA LEU A 382 5.76 -37.49 -0.65
C LEU A 382 5.31 -36.46 -1.69
N GLU A 383 6.23 -35.94 -2.50
CA GLU A 383 5.93 -35.07 -3.64
C GLU A 383 5.00 -35.76 -4.63
N GLN A 384 5.33 -36.98 -5.05
CA GLN A 384 4.51 -37.75 -5.99
C GLN A 384 3.11 -38.02 -5.43
N GLU A 385 3.00 -38.42 -4.16
CA GLU A 385 1.71 -38.60 -3.50
C GLU A 385 0.91 -37.30 -3.38
N THR A 386 1.59 -36.18 -3.12
CA THR A 386 0.97 -34.85 -3.03
C THR A 386 0.40 -34.45 -4.39
N VAL A 387 1.16 -34.64 -5.47
CA VAL A 387 0.70 -34.41 -6.83
C VAL A 387 -0.51 -35.30 -7.12
N MET A 388 -0.45 -36.61 -6.90
CA MET A 388 -1.58 -37.53 -7.12
C MET A 388 -2.85 -37.11 -6.35
N GLY A 389 -2.71 -36.70 -5.09
CA GLY A 389 -3.81 -36.15 -4.30
C GLY A 389 -4.40 -34.89 -4.93
N MET A 390 -3.54 -33.96 -5.37
CA MET A 390 -3.96 -32.75 -6.10
C MET A 390 -4.71 -33.10 -7.39
N GLU A 391 -4.22 -34.05 -8.19
CA GLU A 391 -4.86 -34.43 -9.44
C GLU A 391 -6.28 -34.95 -9.19
N SER A 392 -6.45 -35.78 -8.17
CA SER A 392 -7.74 -36.30 -7.74
C SER A 392 -8.70 -35.17 -7.35
N LEU A 393 -8.25 -34.22 -6.54
CA LEU A 393 -9.08 -33.11 -6.10
C LEU A 393 -9.44 -32.16 -7.24
N ILE A 394 -8.49 -31.86 -8.13
CA ILE A 394 -8.72 -31.03 -9.32
C ILE A 394 -9.77 -31.71 -10.19
N LEU A 395 -9.61 -33.00 -10.51
CA LEU A 395 -10.56 -33.77 -11.31
C LEU A 395 -11.99 -33.71 -10.74
N LEU A 396 -12.15 -33.89 -9.42
CA LEU A 396 -13.46 -33.82 -8.74
C LEU A 396 -14.09 -32.43 -8.85
N CYS A 397 -13.29 -31.37 -8.75
CA CYS A 397 -13.80 -29.99 -8.80
C CYS A 397 -13.95 -29.43 -10.23
N SER A 398 -13.31 -30.04 -11.23
CA SER A 398 -13.31 -29.57 -12.62
C SER A 398 -14.71 -29.40 -13.21
N GLN A 399 -15.64 -30.29 -12.86
CA GLN A 399 -16.99 -30.35 -13.45
C GLN A 399 -18.09 -29.76 -12.55
N ASP A 400 -17.77 -29.38 -11.31
CA ASP A 400 -18.74 -28.85 -10.35
C ASP A 400 -18.68 -27.31 -10.29
N ASP A 401 -19.78 -26.65 -10.66
CA ASP A 401 -19.90 -25.19 -10.66
C ASP A 401 -20.28 -24.61 -9.28
N SER A 402 -20.44 -25.47 -8.27
CA SER A 402 -20.77 -25.04 -6.91
C SER A 402 -19.69 -24.14 -6.32
N LYS A 403 -20.12 -23.13 -5.54
CA LYS A 403 -19.19 -22.20 -4.86
C LYS A 403 -18.15 -22.93 -4.00
N THR A 404 -18.54 -24.06 -3.40
CA THR A 404 -17.66 -24.88 -2.58
C THR A 404 -16.58 -25.55 -3.43
N ALA A 405 -16.94 -26.21 -4.53
CA ALA A 405 -15.95 -26.81 -5.43
C ALA A 405 -15.01 -25.77 -6.04
N GLN A 406 -15.50 -24.59 -6.41
CA GLN A 406 -14.66 -23.50 -6.93
C GLN A 406 -13.68 -22.96 -5.88
N ALA A 407 -14.09 -22.85 -4.61
CA ALA A 407 -13.21 -22.46 -3.52
C ALA A 407 -12.14 -23.53 -3.22
N THR A 408 -12.53 -24.81 -3.25
CA THR A 408 -11.64 -25.97 -3.12
C THR A 408 -10.62 -26.00 -4.25
N LEU A 409 -11.07 -25.87 -5.50
CA LEU A 409 -10.22 -25.86 -6.69
C LEU A 409 -9.21 -24.72 -6.63
N LYS A 410 -9.65 -23.51 -6.26
CA LYS A 410 -8.75 -22.37 -6.07
C LYS A 410 -7.67 -22.67 -5.03
N THR A 411 -8.03 -23.31 -3.91
CA THR A 411 -7.09 -23.71 -2.87
C THR A 411 -6.07 -24.71 -3.41
N ALA A 412 -6.54 -25.77 -4.07
CA ALA A 412 -5.68 -26.80 -4.67
C ALA A 412 -4.71 -26.22 -5.71
N LEU A 413 -5.20 -25.36 -6.62
CA LEU A 413 -4.39 -24.71 -7.64
C LEU A 413 -3.36 -23.74 -7.04
N THR A 414 -3.74 -23.00 -5.98
CA THR A 414 -2.80 -22.11 -5.29
C THR A 414 -1.68 -22.92 -4.61
N SER A 415 -2.03 -24.05 -3.99
CA SER A 415 -1.06 -24.99 -3.43
C SER A 415 -0.14 -25.56 -4.52
N LEU A 416 -0.69 -25.97 -5.67
CA LEU A 416 0.10 -26.46 -6.80
C LEU A 416 1.11 -25.41 -7.28
N VAL A 417 0.68 -24.17 -7.52
CA VAL A 417 1.56 -23.06 -7.93
C VAL A 417 2.69 -22.86 -6.91
N GLN A 418 2.38 -22.89 -5.61
CA GLN A 418 3.38 -22.75 -4.55
C GLN A 418 4.38 -23.91 -4.54
N MET A 419 3.91 -25.15 -4.77
CA MET A 419 4.75 -26.34 -4.81
C MET A 419 5.72 -26.29 -5.99
N LEU A 420 5.24 -25.92 -7.18
CA LEU A 420 6.06 -25.88 -8.39
C LEU A 420 7.13 -24.78 -8.35
N LYS A 421 6.91 -23.73 -7.54
CA LYS A 421 7.95 -22.72 -7.25
C LYS A 421 9.15 -23.32 -6.52
N THR A 422 8.92 -24.26 -5.60
CA THR A 422 9.99 -24.91 -4.81
C THR A 422 10.51 -26.20 -5.44
N CYS A 423 9.67 -26.90 -6.20
CA CYS A 423 9.96 -28.21 -6.79
C CYS A 423 9.79 -28.15 -8.33
N PRO A 424 10.71 -27.46 -9.05
CA PRO A 424 10.53 -27.18 -10.48
C PRO A 424 10.51 -28.43 -11.36
N HIS A 425 11.11 -29.55 -10.92
CA HIS A 425 11.11 -30.83 -11.65
C HIS A 425 9.73 -31.45 -11.85
N LEU A 426 8.72 -31.04 -11.08
CA LEU A 426 7.34 -31.54 -11.18
C LEU A 426 6.46 -30.73 -12.14
N SER A 427 7.00 -29.65 -12.72
CA SER A 427 6.17 -28.64 -13.38
C SER A 427 5.64 -29.11 -14.72
N GLN A 428 6.44 -29.85 -15.50
CA GLN A 428 6.01 -30.36 -16.81
C GLN A 428 4.81 -31.32 -16.68
N SER A 429 4.91 -32.35 -15.83
CA SER A 429 3.82 -33.30 -15.62
C SER A 429 2.56 -32.64 -15.08
N SER A 430 2.72 -31.66 -14.18
CA SER A 430 1.59 -30.90 -13.63
C SER A 430 0.90 -30.02 -14.67
N VAL A 431 1.64 -29.41 -15.59
CA VAL A 431 1.07 -28.62 -16.70
C VAL A 431 0.31 -29.53 -17.67
N GLU A 432 0.88 -30.68 -18.06
CA GLU A 432 0.20 -31.65 -18.93
C GLU A 432 -1.13 -32.13 -18.33
N LEU A 433 -1.17 -32.37 -17.01
CA LEU A 433 -2.40 -32.67 -16.29
C LEU A 433 -3.42 -31.53 -16.39
N LEU A 434 -3.02 -30.30 -16.08
CA LEU A 434 -3.92 -29.15 -16.11
C LEU A 434 -4.50 -28.92 -17.51
N LEU A 435 -3.69 -29.05 -18.57
CA LEU A 435 -4.14 -28.95 -19.96
C LEU A 435 -5.20 -30.02 -20.28
N ARG A 436 -4.95 -31.27 -19.88
CA ARG A 436 -5.93 -32.37 -20.05
C ARG A 436 -7.23 -32.08 -19.31
N GLN A 437 -7.17 -31.58 -18.08
CA GLN A 437 -8.37 -31.25 -17.29
C GLN A 437 -9.13 -30.05 -17.86
N LEU A 438 -8.43 -29.07 -18.46
CA LEU A 438 -9.05 -27.87 -19.01
C LEU A 438 -10.09 -28.17 -20.09
N HIS A 439 -9.86 -29.22 -20.89
CA HIS A 439 -10.78 -29.69 -21.93
C HIS A 439 -12.12 -30.19 -21.36
N CYS A 440 -12.07 -30.86 -20.21
CA CYS A 440 -13.22 -31.51 -19.58
C CYS A 440 -13.91 -30.66 -18.50
N ALA A 441 -13.33 -29.52 -18.11
CA ALA A 441 -13.81 -28.67 -17.04
C ALA A 441 -14.98 -27.75 -17.44
N CYS A 442 -15.76 -27.32 -16.46
CA CYS A 442 -16.74 -26.24 -16.59
C CYS A 442 -16.01 -24.87 -16.67
N ASP A 443 -16.66 -23.85 -17.26
CA ASP A 443 -16.00 -22.57 -17.52
C ASP A 443 -15.47 -21.84 -16.27
N PRO A 444 -16.16 -21.83 -15.10
CA PRO A 444 -15.59 -21.29 -13.86
C PRO A 444 -14.27 -21.97 -13.47
N ALA A 445 -14.21 -23.31 -13.57
CA ALA A 445 -13.00 -24.06 -13.27
C ALA A 445 -11.88 -23.78 -14.29
N ARG A 446 -12.22 -23.67 -15.58
CA ARG A 446 -11.26 -23.30 -16.63
C ARG A 446 -10.61 -21.94 -16.37
N VAL A 447 -11.37 -20.95 -15.90
CA VAL A 447 -10.83 -19.63 -15.52
C VAL A 447 -9.76 -19.80 -14.44
N LEU A 448 -10.04 -20.54 -13.37
CA LEU A 448 -9.09 -20.76 -12.27
C LEU A 448 -7.85 -21.53 -12.75
N MET A 449 -8.02 -22.55 -13.58
CA MET A 449 -6.90 -23.31 -14.15
C MET A 449 -6.04 -22.43 -15.07
N CYS A 450 -6.64 -21.58 -15.90
CA CYS A 450 -5.90 -20.61 -16.72
C CYS A 450 -5.09 -19.64 -15.85
N GLN A 451 -5.66 -19.15 -14.74
CA GLN A 451 -4.92 -18.30 -13.80
C GLN A 451 -3.72 -19.02 -13.18
N ALA A 452 -3.88 -20.30 -12.81
CA ALA A 452 -2.79 -21.13 -12.31
C ALA A 452 -1.70 -21.36 -13.37
N LEU A 453 -2.10 -21.71 -14.59
CA LEU A 453 -1.20 -21.88 -15.73
C LEU A 453 -0.41 -20.60 -16.03
N ALA A 454 -1.05 -19.43 -16.01
CA ALA A 454 -0.36 -18.15 -16.16
C ALA A 454 0.67 -17.92 -15.05
N ALA A 455 0.32 -18.24 -13.79
CA ALA A 455 1.23 -18.09 -12.66
C ALA A 455 2.45 -19.03 -12.75
N ILE A 456 2.24 -20.27 -13.21
CA ILE A 456 3.32 -21.26 -13.43
C ILE A 456 4.22 -20.82 -14.58
N ALA A 457 3.64 -20.48 -15.73
CA ALA A 457 4.38 -20.08 -16.93
C ALA A 457 5.20 -18.81 -16.71
N THR A 458 4.74 -17.88 -15.85
CA THR A 458 5.51 -16.68 -15.49
C THR A 458 6.82 -17.02 -14.78
N GLN A 459 6.85 -18.09 -13.97
CA GLN A 459 8.03 -18.53 -13.24
C GLN A 459 8.94 -19.45 -14.07
N GLN A 460 8.35 -20.22 -15.00
CA GLN A 460 9.06 -21.18 -15.84
C GLN A 460 8.67 -21.01 -17.31
N PRO A 461 9.28 -20.04 -18.02
CA PRO A 461 8.99 -19.77 -19.42
C PRO A 461 9.26 -20.96 -20.36
N VAL A 462 10.06 -21.95 -19.95
CA VAL A 462 10.35 -23.14 -20.76
C VAL A 462 9.12 -24.03 -21.00
N LEU A 463 8.08 -23.95 -20.16
CA LEU A 463 6.88 -24.80 -20.27
C LEU A 463 5.87 -24.30 -21.31
N VAL A 464 6.07 -23.08 -21.78
CA VAL A 464 5.19 -22.33 -22.65
C VAL A 464 4.90 -23.01 -23.98
N GLU A 465 5.94 -23.51 -24.65
CA GLU A 465 5.82 -23.96 -26.04
C GLU A 465 4.89 -25.17 -26.16
N GLY A 466 4.93 -26.05 -25.15
CA GLY A 466 4.08 -27.22 -25.07
C GLY A 466 2.59 -26.91 -24.85
N MET A 467 2.24 -25.71 -24.37
CA MET A 467 0.86 -25.36 -24.02
C MET A 467 0.10 -24.69 -25.17
N LEU A 468 0.79 -24.14 -26.17
CA LEU A 468 0.21 -23.21 -27.14
C LEU A 468 -0.92 -23.85 -27.96
N GLY A 469 -0.74 -25.10 -28.41
CA GLY A 469 -1.71 -25.82 -29.23
C GLY A 469 -3.04 -26.03 -28.51
N ASP A 470 -3.00 -26.56 -27.29
CA ASP A 470 -4.19 -26.81 -26.46
C ASP A 470 -4.94 -25.51 -26.14
N LEU A 471 -4.21 -24.46 -25.78
CA LEU A 471 -4.81 -23.16 -25.44
C LEU A 471 -5.52 -22.52 -26.63
N LEU A 472 -4.95 -22.62 -27.84
CA LEU A 472 -5.57 -22.14 -29.06
C LEU A 472 -6.88 -22.87 -29.36
N GLU A 473 -6.88 -24.19 -29.22
CA GLU A 473 -8.08 -24.99 -29.46
C GLU A 473 -9.18 -24.64 -28.46
N LEU A 474 -8.82 -24.49 -27.19
CA LEU A 474 -9.76 -24.06 -26.15
C LEU A 474 -10.29 -22.63 -26.38
N PHE A 475 -9.46 -21.74 -26.91
CA PHE A 475 -9.90 -20.39 -27.30
C PHE A 475 -10.98 -20.44 -28.38
N ARG A 476 -10.83 -21.31 -29.39
CA ARG A 476 -11.84 -21.54 -30.43
C ARG A 476 -13.11 -22.15 -29.85
N VAL A 477 -13.00 -23.10 -28.93
CA VAL A 477 -14.19 -23.73 -28.32
C VAL A 477 -14.95 -22.74 -27.43
N ALA A 478 -14.24 -21.89 -26.67
CA ALA A 478 -14.83 -20.94 -25.74
C ALA A 478 -15.65 -19.85 -26.43
N SER A 479 -15.29 -19.45 -27.65
CA SER A 479 -16.06 -18.45 -28.41
C SER A 479 -17.41 -18.99 -28.88
N HIS A 480 -17.52 -20.29 -29.14
CA HIS A 480 -18.79 -20.90 -29.59
C HIS A 480 -19.76 -21.27 -28.46
N ARG A 481 -19.33 -21.21 -27.19
CA ARG A 481 -20.16 -21.58 -26.03
C ARG A 481 -20.71 -20.35 -25.31
N THR A 482 -22.02 -20.30 -25.11
CA THR A 482 -22.65 -19.27 -24.27
C THR A 482 -22.60 -19.68 -22.80
N SER A 483 -21.96 -18.87 -21.97
CA SER A 483 -21.78 -19.09 -20.53
C SER A 483 -21.65 -17.75 -19.80
N GLU A 484 -22.12 -17.67 -18.55
CA GLU A 484 -21.97 -16.47 -17.72
C GLU A 484 -20.50 -16.08 -17.52
N LYS A 485 -19.59 -17.07 -17.59
CA LYS A 485 -18.14 -16.88 -17.43
C LYS A 485 -17.37 -16.78 -18.75
N GLN A 486 -18.04 -16.79 -19.90
CA GLN A 486 -17.40 -16.79 -21.20
C GLN A 486 -16.41 -15.63 -21.37
N GLN A 487 -16.81 -14.41 -21.00
CA GLN A 487 -15.97 -13.21 -21.15
C GLN A 487 -14.70 -13.30 -20.29
N GLU A 488 -14.83 -13.76 -19.04
CA GLU A 488 -13.71 -13.95 -18.11
C GLU A 488 -12.79 -15.09 -18.55
N LEU A 489 -13.34 -16.14 -19.15
CA LEU A 489 -12.59 -17.24 -19.74
C LEU A 489 -11.76 -16.78 -20.95
N LEU A 490 -12.33 -15.98 -21.86
CA LEU A 490 -11.58 -15.42 -23.01
C LEU A 490 -10.40 -14.57 -22.54
N VAL A 491 -10.59 -13.72 -21.53
CA VAL A 491 -9.49 -12.94 -20.94
C VAL A 491 -8.44 -13.86 -20.34
N SER A 492 -8.85 -14.90 -19.62
CA SER A 492 -7.93 -15.81 -18.93
C SER A 492 -7.09 -16.62 -19.93
N LEU A 493 -7.72 -17.19 -20.97
CA LEU A 493 -7.01 -17.90 -22.03
C LEU A 493 -6.05 -16.99 -22.78
N ALA A 494 -6.49 -15.79 -23.18
CA ALA A 494 -5.62 -14.82 -23.84
C ALA A 494 -4.43 -14.41 -22.94
N THR A 495 -4.66 -14.26 -21.63
CA THR A 495 -3.59 -13.95 -20.67
C THR A 495 -2.54 -15.05 -20.65
N VAL A 496 -2.93 -16.33 -20.59
CA VAL A 496 -1.99 -17.45 -20.64
C VAL A 496 -1.25 -17.47 -21.98
N LEU A 497 -1.95 -17.25 -23.10
CA LEU A 497 -1.32 -17.19 -24.43
C LEU A 497 -0.26 -16.08 -24.55
N PHE A 498 -0.48 -14.93 -23.91
CA PHE A 498 0.51 -13.83 -23.89
C PHE A 498 1.68 -14.09 -22.95
N VAL A 499 1.43 -14.70 -21.78
CA VAL A 499 2.50 -15.15 -20.88
C VAL A 499 3.33 -16.23 -21.57
N ALA A 500 2.66 -17.08 -22.35
CA ALA A 500 3.30 -18.08 -23.18
C ALA A 500 4.16 -17.41 -24.25
N SER A 501 3.59 -16.66 -25.18
CA SER A 501 4.32 -16.19 -26.35
C SER A 501 4.91 -14.78 -26.21
N GLN A 502 5.90 -14.59 -25.32
CA GLN A 502 6.53 -13.27 -25.12
C GLN A 502 7.54 -12.86 -26.20
N ALA A 503 8.03 -13.79 -27.02
CA ALA A 503 8.95 -13.48 -28.12
C ALA A 503 8.25 -12.85 -29.35
N SER A 504 6.93 -13.05 -29.46
CA SER A 504 5.96 -12.49 -30.42
C SER A 504 4.98 -13.60 -30.83
N LEU A 505 3.67 -13.34 -30.74
CA LEU A 505 2.69 -14.31 -31.22
C LEU A 505 2.78 -14.44 -32.74
N SER A 506 2.66 -15.67 -33.24
CA SER A 506 2.59 -15.91 -34.67
C SER A 506 1.36 -15.21 -35.29
N ALA A 507 1.44 -14.89 -36.58
CA ALA A 507 0.33 -14.26 -37.29
C ALA A 507 -0.96 -15.11 -37.26
N GLU A 508 -0.80 -16.44 -37.26
CA GLU A 508 -1.91 -17.39 -37.15
C GLU A 508 -2.61 -17.28 -35.79
N VAL A 509 -1.85 -17.26 -34.68
CA VAL A 509 -2.42 -17.10 -33.32
C VAL A 509 -3.19 -15.80 -33.21
N LYS A 510 -2.62 -14.69 -33.70
CA LYS A 510 -3.28 -13.37 -33.69
C LYS A 510 -4.58 -13.39 -34.49
N ALA A 511 -4.57 -14.03 -35.67
CA ALA A 511 -5.76 -14.14 -36.51
C ALA A 511 -6.88 -14.93 -35.82
N VAL A 512 -6.56 -16.05 -35.17
CA VAL A 512 -7.53 -16.85 -34.40
C VAL A 512 -8.13 -16.00 -33.28
N ILE A 513 -7.30 -15.37 -32.44
CA ILE A 513 -7.80 -14.56 -31.32
C ILE A 513 -8.72 -13.45 -31.84
N ARG A 514 -8.29 -12.70 -32.85
CA ARG A 514 -9.06 -11.60 -33.44
C ARG A 514 -10.44 -12.06 -33.93
N GLN A 515 -10.48 -13.10 -34.75
CA GLN A 515 -11.71 -13.62 -35.33
C GLN A 515 -12.70 -14.02 -34.23
N GLN A 516 -12.22 -14.64 -33.15
CA GLN A 516 -13.09 -15.05 -32.06
C GLN A 516 -13.57 -13.89 -31.19
N LEU A 517 -12.76 -12.83 -31.02
CA LEU A 517 -13.16 -11.64 -30.28
C LEU A 517 -14.24 -10.83 -30.99
N GLU A 518 -14.13 -10.66 -32.32
CA GLU A 518 -15.12 -9.92 -33.11
C GLU A 518 -16.53 -10.52 -33.01
N ASN A 519 -16.62 -11.83 -32.86
CA ASN A 519 -17.88 -12.54 -32.82
C ASN A 519 -18.63 -12.39 -31.47
N VAL A 520 -17.93 -12.44 -30.34
CA VAL A 520 -18.58 -12.66 -29.03
C VAL A 520 -18.07 -11.76 -27.90
N ALA A 521 -16.90 -11.12 -28.05
CA ALA A 521 -16.34 -10.31 -26.98
C ALA A 521 -16.99 -8.92 -26.92
N ASN A 522 -17.38 -8.49 -25.72
CA ASN A 522 -17.77 -7.10 -25.51
C ASN A 522 -16.54 -6.17 -25.48
N GLY A 523 -16.74 -4.85 -25.60
CA GLY A 523 -15.64 -3.89 -25.65
C GLY A 523 -14.73 -3.91 -24.41
N TRP A 524 -15.28 -4.24 -23.23
CA TRP A 524 -14.50 -4.36 -22.00
C TRP A 524 -13.58 -5.57 -22.01
N THR A 525 -14.05 -6.72 -22.48
CA THR A 525 -13.26 -7.95 -22.66
C THR A 525 -12.09 -7.70 -23.61
N VAL A 526 -12.35 -7.08 -24.76
CA VAL A 526 -11.30 -6.73 -25.73
C VAL A 526 -10.29 -5.76 -25.11
N TYR A 527 -10.74 -4.78 -24.32
CA TYR A 527 -9.85 -3.85 -23.62
C TYR A 527 -8.98 -4.57 -22.60
N GLN A 528 -9.55 -5.48 -21.82
CA GLN A 528 -8.79 -6.27 -20.85
C GLN A 528 -7.72 -7.11 -21.55
N ILE A 529 -8.04 -7.75 -22.68
CA ILE A 529 -7.08 -8.51 -23.48
C ILE A 529 -5.99 -7.61 -24.05
N ALA A 530 -6.34 -6.46 -24.63
CA ALA A 530 -5.37 -5.48 -25.15
C ALA A 530 -4.40 -5.01 -24.06
N ARG A 531 -4.92 -4.78 -22.86
CA ARG A 531 -4.12 -4.46 -21.67
C ARG A 531 -3.16 -5.59 -21.30
N GLN A 532 -3.60 -6.85 -21.31
CA GLN A 532 -2.72 -7.98 -21.02
C GLN A 532 -1.63 -8.13 -22.09
N ALA A 533 -1.96 -7.97 -23.37
CA ALA A 533 -0.99 -7.98 -24.46
C ALA A 533 0.07 -6.88 -24.25
N SER A 534 -0.37 -5.67 -23.91
CA SER A 534 0.52 -4.54 -23.61
C SER A 534 1.40 -4.76 -22.37
N ARG A 535 0.91 -5.50 -21.36
CA ARG A 535 1.69 -5.86 -20.16
C ARG A 535 2.75 -6.90 -20.47
N MET A 536 2.44 -7.87 -21.34
CA MET A 536 3.37 -8.94 -21.74
C MET A 536 4.28 -8.56 -22.93
N GLY A 537 4.33 -7.29 -23.33
CA GLY A 537 5.20 -6.82 -24.42
C GLY A 537 4.72 -7.14 -25.85
N CYS A 538 3.51 -7.67 -26.03
CA CYS A 538 2.90 -7.93 -27.35
C CYS A 538 2.29 -6.66 -27.96
N HIS A 539 3.14 -5.68 -28.27
CA HIS A 539 2.69 -4.33 -28.64
C HIS A 539 1.92 -4.28 -29.96
N ASP A 540 2.33 -5.05 -30.96
CA ASP A 540 1.71 -5.04 -32.28
C ASP A 540 0.22 -5.46 -32.22
N PHE A 541 -0.08 -6.49 -31.44
CA PHE A 541 -1.45 -6.95 -31.24
C PHE A 541 -2.23 -6.01 -30.32
N SER A 542 -1.60 -5.50 -29.26
CA SER A 542 -2.26 -4.51 -28.40
C SER A 542 -2.68 -3.25 -29.17
N ARG A 543 -1.84 -2.75 -30.09
CA ARG A 543 -2.13 -1.60 -30.97
C ARG A 543 -3.40 -1.86 -31.77
N GLU A 544 -3.48 -3.03 -32.41
CA GLU A 544 -4.62 -3.41 -33.22
C GLU A 544 -5.92 -3.48 -32.41
N LEU A 545 -5.87 -4.06 -31.20
CA LEU A 545 -7.04 -4.12 -30.32
C LEU A 545 -7.45 -2.74 -29.80
N TYR A 546 -6.51 -1.86 -29.47
CA TYR A 546 -6.84 -0.48 -29.10
C TYR A 546 -7.45 0.29 -30.27
N GLN A 547 -6.93 0.10 -31.48
CA GLN A 547 -7.46 0.71 -32.69
C GLN A 547 -8.91 0.29 -32.95
N SER A 548 -9.26 -0.99 -32.77
CA SER A 548 -10.62 -1.49 -32.96
C SER A 548 -11.61 -0.97 -31.90
N LEU A 549 -11.12 -0.60 -30.72
CA LEU A 549 -11.93 -0.06 -29.63
C LEU A 549 -12.06 1.47 -29.63
N ARG A 550 -11.09 2.19 -30.22
CA ARG A 550 -10.97 3.65 -30.08
C ARG A 550 -12.27 4.40 -30.40
N THR A 551 -13.02 3.97 -31.41
CA THR A 551 -14.29 4.62 -31.83
C THR A 551 -15.54 4.04 -31.14
N ARG A 552 -15.38 3.05 -30.26
CA ARG A 552 -16.47 2.33 -29.57
C ARG A 552 -16.52 2.69 -28.09
N VAL A 553 -16.41 3.98 -27.78
CA VAL A 553 -16.38 4.51 -26.41
C VAL A 553 -17.47 5.56 -26.18
N ALA A 554 -17.93 5.66 -24.93
CA ALA A 554 -19.01 6.56 -24.53
C ALA A 554 -18.53 7.96 -24.11
N SER A 555 -17.23 8.23 -24.09
CA SER A 555 -16.65 9.51 -23.66
C SER A 555 -15.41 9.84 -24.47
N GLU A 556 -15.21 11.13 -24.72
CA GLU A 556 -14.01 11.67 -25.38
C GLU A 556 -12.73 11.39 -24.59
N HIS A 557 -12.78 11.43 -23.26
CA HIS A 557 -11.60 11.10 -22.43
C HIS A 557 -11.17 9.65 -22.64
N PHE A 558 -12.11 8.72 -22.80
CA PHE A 558 -11.81 7.32 -23.13
C PHE A 558 -11.31 7.17 -24.57
N TYR A 559 -11.82 7.97 -25.51
CA TYR A 559 -11.27 8.02 -26.87
C TYR A 559 -9.80 8.43 -26.85
N PHE A 560 -9.47 9.52 -26.14
CA PHE A 560 -8.10 10.01 -26.02
C PHE A 560 -7.20 9.04 -25.26
N TRP A 561 -7.71 8.38 -24.21
CA TRP A 561 -7.01 7.32 -23.50
C TRP A 561 -6.66 6.15 -24.43
N LEU A 562 -7.64 5.57 -25.13
CA LEU A 562 -7.38 4.47 -26.06
C LEU A 562 -6.49 4.89 -27.23
N ASN A 563 -6.63 6.13 -27.73
CA ASN A 563 -5.76 6.66 -28.76
C ASN A 563 -4.31 6.76 -28.27
N SER A 564 -4.10 7.20 -27.03
CA SER A 564 -2.76 7.24 -26.43
C SER A 564 -2.14 5.85 -26.32
N LEU A 565 -2.90 4.86 -25.83
CA LEU A 565 -2.43 3.47 -25.73
C LEU A 565 -2.08 2.88 -27.10
N MET A 566 -2.90 3.14 -28.12
CA MET A 566 -2.62 2.72 -29.50
C MET A 566 -1.30 3.30 -30.01
N GLU A 567 -1.07 4.61 -29.82
CA GLU A 567 0.16 5.29 -30.25
C GLU A 567 1.39 4.82 -29.45
N PHE A 568 1.26 4.52 -28.15
CA PHE A 568 2.34 3.94 -27.35
C PHE A 568 2.70 2.53 -27.81
N SER A 569 1.70 1.69 -28.10
CA SER A 569 1.92 0.37 -28.67
C SER A 569 2.55 0.45 -30.08
N GLN A 570 2.18 1.44 -30.89
CA GLN A 570 2.85 1.71 -32.17
C GLN A 570 4.32 2.07 -31.98
N ALA A 571 4.62 2.93 -31.00
CA ALA A 571 5.99 3.36 -30.72
C ALA A 571 6.89 2.18 -30.32
N GLU A 572 6.42 1.34 -29.40
CA GLU A 572 7.18 0.16 -28.93
C GLU A 572 7.28 -0.92 -30.01
N GLN A 573 6.27 -1.07 -30.88
CA GLN A 573 6.39 -1.94 -32.06
C GLN A 573 7.50 -1.50 -33.02
N CYS A 574 7.74 -0.19 -33.18
CA CYS A 574 8.84 0.29 -34.03
C CYS A 574 10.22 -0.13 -33.50
N LEU A 575 10.34 -0.40 -32.19
CA LEU A 575 11.60 -0.74 -31.52
C LEU A 575 11.86 -2.26 -31.46
N SER A 576 10.85 -3.10 -31.66
CA SER A 576 10.99 -4.56 -31.50
C SER A 576 11.73 -5.27 -32.63
N GLY A 577 11.99 -4.59 -33.77
CA GLY A 577 12.56 -5.18 -34.98
C GLY A 577 14.00 -4.77 -35.28
N LEU A 578 14.78 -4.36 -34.27
CA LEU A 578 16.15 -3.90 -34.46
C LEU A 578 17.11 -5.08 -34.73
N GLU A 579 17.98 -4.93 -35.73
CA GLU A 579 19.05 -5.88 -36.04
C GLU A 579 20.37 -5.45 -35.40
N ASP A 580 21.19 -6.42 -34.98
CA ASP A 580 22.48 -6.14 -34.36
C ASP A 580 23.45 -5.54 -35.39
N GLY A 581 24.18 -4.49 -35.00
CA GLY A 581 25.12 -3.78 -35.86
C GLY A 581 24.50 -2.78 -36.85
N ASP A 582 23.17 -2.75 -37.05
CA ASP A 582 22.52 -1.73 -37.89
C ASP A 582 22.10 -0.48 -37.11
N TYR A 583 23.10 0.35 -36.82
CA TYR A 583 22.91 1.61 -36.09
C TYR A 583 22.04 2.63 -36.86
N SER A 584 21.96 2.50 -38.19
CA SER A 584 21.20 3.43 -39.02
C SER A 584 19.70 3.15 -38.94
N ALA A 585 19.32 1.87 -39.02
CA ALA A 585 17.95 1.44 -38.78
C ALA A 585 17.51 1.75 -37.34
N ALA A 586 18.39 1.56 -36.36
CA ALA A 586 18.11 1.91 -34.96
C ALA A 586 17.74 3.39 -34.80
N MET A 587 18.50 4.32 -35.39
CA MET A 587 18.15 5.74 -35.34
C MET A 587 16.80 6.05 -36.01
N SER A 588 16.52 5.43 -37.16
CA SER A 588 15.24 5.62 -37.86
C SER A 588 14.07 5.10 -37.04
N ALA A 589 14.22 3.93 -36.42
CA ALA A 589 13.22 3.33 -35.55
C ALA A 589 12.94 4.19 -34.32
N ILE A 590 13.99 4.70 -33.66
CA ILE A 590 13.85 5.62 -32.53
C ILE A 590 13.11 6.90 -32.96
N SER A 591 13.39 7.45 -34.14
CA SER A 591 12.71 8.65 -34.64
C SER A 591 11.19 8.44 -34.84
N GLU A 592 10.79 7.33 -35.47
CA GLU A 592 9.36 7.04 -35.66
C GLU A 592 8.67 6.66 -34.34
N ALA A 593 9.38 5.97 -33.43
CA ALA A 593 8.90 5.70 -32.09
C ALA A 593 8.64 7.00 -31.31
N LEU A 594 9.59 7.95 -31.35
CA LEU A 594 9.45 9.26 -30.72
C LEU A 594 8.25 10.03 -31.28
N LYS A 595 8.05 10.04 -32.59
CA LYS A 595 6.89 10.68 -33.22
C LYS A 595 5.57 10.08 -32.75
N SER A 596 5.49 8.77 -32.63
CA SER A 596 4.30 8.07 -32.13
C SER A 596 4.08 8.37 -30.65
N TYR A 597 5.13 8.34 -29.83
CA TYR A 597 5.07 8.75 -28.43
C TYR A 597 4.61 10.19 -28.24
N GLN A 598 5.07 11.13 -29.06
CA GLN A 598 4.65 12.54 -29.00
C GLN A 598 3.15 12.71 -29.29
N LYS A 599 2.61 11.96 -30.26
CA LYS A 599 1.15 11.92 -30.48
C LYS A 599 0.40 11.28 -29.31
N GLY A 600 0.97 10.21 -28.77
CA GLY A 600 0.43 9.48 -27.63
C GLY A 600 0.33 10.35 -26.37
N ILE A 601 1.41 11.06 -26.00
CA ILE A 601 1.43 11.93 -24.81
C ILE A 601 0.51 13.14 -24.96
N ALA A 602 0.39 13.71 -26.17
CA ALA A 602 -0.58 14.77 -26.44
C ALA A 602 -2.03 14.26 -26.23
N SER A 603 -2.34 13.06 -26.71
CA SER A 603 -3.64 12.43 -26.48
C SER A 603 -3.87 12.09 -25.00
N LEU A 604 -2.86 11.54 -24.32
CA LEU A 604 -2.93 11.19 -22.90
C LEU A 604 -3.20 12.41 -22.03
N THR A 605 -2.56 13.53 -22.35
CA THR A 605 -2.78 14.81 -21.64
C THR A 605 -4.20 15.31 -21.84
N ALA A 606 -4.78 15.15 -23.04
CA ALA A 606 -6.17 15.47 -23.33
C ALA A 606 -7.18 14.52 -22.65
N ALA A 607 -6.78 13.28 -22.34
CA ALA A 607 -7.58 12.34 -21.56
C ALA A 607 -7.59 12.68 -20.05
N SER A 608 -6.55 13.34 -19.56
CA SER A 608 -6.39 13.70 -18.14
C SER A 608 -7.36 14.82 -17.75
N THR A 609 -7.97 14.70 -16.56
CA THR A 609 -8.89 15.70 -16.02
C THR A 609 -8.50 16.08 -14.59
N PRO A 610 -8.91 17.25 -14.07
CA PRO A 610 -8.67 17.60 -12.67
C PRO A 610 -9.27 16.59 -11.67
N LEU A 611 -10.37 15.92 -12.04
CA LEU A 611 -11.04 14.91 -11.22
C LEU A 611 -10.35 13.55 -11.27
N SER A 612 -9.71 13.22 -12.39
CA SER A 612 -8.97 11.98 -12.59
C SER A 612 -7.65 12.30 -13.30
N PRO A 613 -6.65 12.80 -12.56
CA PRO A 613 -5.37 13.15 -13.13
C PRO A 613 -4.56 11.90 -13.47
N LEU A 614 -4.03 11.85 -14.68
CA LEU A 614 -3.18 10.75 -15.18
C LEU A 614 -1.68 11.04 -14.96
N THR A 615 -1.32 11.51 -13.75
CA THR A 615 0.02 12.04 -13.47
C THR A 615 1.12 10.99 -13.65
N PHE A 616 0.96 9.80 -13.08
CA PHE A 616 1.94 8.72 -13.22
C PHE A 616 2.17 8.35 -14.69
N GLN A 617 1.09 8.21 -15.45
CA GLN A 617 1.15 7.84 -16.86
C GLN A 617 1.87 8.90 -17.68
N CYS A 618 1.57 10.18 -17.44
CA CYS A 618 2.20 11.30 -18.15
C CYS A 618 3.71 11.37 -17.84
N GLU A 619 4.09 11.30 -16.56
CA GLU A 619 5.50 11.36 -16.15
C GLU A 619 6.29 10.14 -16.63
N PHE A 620 5.73 8.94 -16.53
CA PHE A 620 6.37 7.72 -17.02
C PHE A 620 6.62 7.76 -18.54
N VAL A 621 5.63 8.16 -19.32
CA VAL A 621 5.77 8.28 -20.79
C VAL A 621 6.76 9.38 -21.15
N LYS A 622 6.75 10.52 -20.44
CA LYS A 622 7.70 11.60 -20.67
C LYS A 622 9.14 11.13 -20.41
N LEU A 623 9.38 10.40 -19.33
CA LEU A 623 10.69 9.80 -19.05
C LEU A 623 11.12 8.81 -20.12
N ARG A 624 10.19 7.99 -20.65
CA ARG A 624 10.49 7.10 -21.77
C ARG A 624 10.87 7.87 -23.04
N ILE A 625 10.15 8.95 -23.36
CA ILE A 625 10.48 9.85 -24.48
C ILE A 625 11.89 10.42 -24.32
N ASP A 626 12.19 10.99 -23.15
CA ASP A 626 13.48 11.64 -22.89
C ASP A 626 14.62 10.61 -22.94
N THR A 627 14.38 9.39 -22.45
CA THR A 627 15.33 8.26 -22.55
C THR A 627 15.61 7.89 -24.01
N LEU A 628 14.58 7.74 -24.83
CA LEU A 628 14.75 7.46 -26.27
C LEU A 628 15.51 8.58 -27.00
N GLN A 629 15.26 9.84 -26.63
CA GLN A 629 16.01 10.98 -27.17
C GLN A 629 17.49 10.92 -26.77
N ALA A 630 17.80 10.63 -25.51
CA ALA A 630 19.16 10.49 -25.01
C ALA A 630 19.89 9.32 -25.71
N LEU A 631 19.23 8.18 -25.89
CA LEU A 631 19.78 7.03 -26.62
C LEU A 631 20.05 7.36 -28.10
N SER A 632 19.14 8.06 -28.78
CA SER A 632 19.36 8.53 -30.15
C SER A 632 20.55 9.49 -30.24
N GLN A 633 20.63 10.45 -29.31
CA GLN A 633 21.72 11.40 -29.23
C GLN A 633 23.07 10.70 -28.95
N LEU A 634 23.08 9.64 -28.16
CA LEU A 634 24.27 8.82 -27.92
C LEU A 634 24.75 8.15 -29.20
N ILE A 635 23.86 7.50 -29.98
CA ILE A 635 24.22 6.90 -31.28
C ILE A 635 24.77 7.97 -32.24
N CYS A 636 24.13 9.14 -32.31
CA CYS A 636 24.62 10.28 -33.11
C CYS A 636 26.02 10.72 -32.67
N THR A 637 26.28 10.78 -31.37
CA THR A 637 27.58 11.14 -30.79
C THR A 637 28.64 10.10 -31.14
N CYS A 638 28.32 8.79 -31.03
CA CYS A 638 29.19 7.70 -31.48
C CYS A 638 29.54 7.81 -32.98
N ASN A 639 28.55 8.09 -33.84
CA ASN A 639 28.76 8.25 -35.27
C ASN A 639 29.59 9.49 -35.62
N SER A 640 29.52 10.55 -34.81
CA SER A 640 30.31 11.76 -35.02
C SER A 640 31.83 11.52 -34.96
N LEU A 641 32.29 10.46 -34.27
CA LEU A 641 33.69 10.06 -34.25
C LEU A 641 34.23 9.75 -35.65
N LYS A 642 33.38 9.13 -36.49
CA LYS A 642 33.74 8.75 -37.86
C LYS A 642 33.78 9.96 -38.78
N THR A 643 32.93 10.95 -38.55
CA THR A 643 32.78 12.12 -39.43
C THR A 643 33.62 13.32 -38.99
N SER A 644 34.03 13.38 -37.73
CA SER A 644 34.80 14.49 -37.14
C SER A 644 35.86 13.96 -36.15
N PRO A 645 36.94 13.32 -36.65
CA PRO A 645 38.00 12.81 -35.79
C PRO A 645 38.70 13.93 -35.00
N PRO A 646 39.39 13.61 -33.90
CA PRO A 646 40.06 14.62 -33.07
C PRO A 646 40.99 15.51 -33.91
N PRO A 647 40.92 16.84 -33.76
CA PRO A 647 41.78 17.75 -34.51
C PRO A 647 43.25 17.53 -34.14
N ALA A 648 44.18 17.77 -35.06
CA ALA A 648 45.61 17.51 -34.84
C ALA A 648 46.18 18.20 -33.57
N ILE A 649 45.61 19.34 -33.17
CA ILE A 649 45.99 20.07 -31.95
C ILE A 649 45.53 19.41 -30.64
N ALA A 650 44.59 18.46 -30.69
CA ALA A 650 43.98 17.83 -29.51
C ALA A 650 45.03 17.19 -28.59
N THR A 651 46.07 16.57 -29.16
CA THR A 651 47.20 16.01 -28.41
C THR A 651 47.96 17.09 -27.64
N THR A 652 48.20 18.25 -28.27
CA THR A 652 48.87 19.38 -27.63
C THR A 652 48.02 19.99 -26.53
N ILE A 653 46.71 20.13 -26.77
CA ILE A 653 45.76 20.65 -25.76
C ILE A 653 45.74 19.71 -24.54
N ALA A 654 45.66 18.40 -24.74
CA ALA A 654 45.70 17.42 -23.65
C ALA A 654 46.99 17.47 -22.83
N LEU A 655 48.14 17.58 -23.50
CA LEU A 655 49.42 17.75 -22.82
C LEU A 655 49.48 19.06 -22.01
N SER A 656 48.89 20.14 -22.53
CA SER A 656 48.85 21.44 -21.85
C SER A 656 47.86 21.51 -20.68
N SER A 657 46.75 20.78 -20.75
CA SER A 657 45.71 20.78 -19.72
C SER A 657 45.90 19.70 -18.66
N GLY A 658 46.80 18.74 -18.89
CA GLY A 658 46.99 17.57 -18.03
C GLY A 658 45.82 16.57 -18.09
N SER A 659 44.89 16.73 -19.03
CA SER A 659 43.73 15.85 -19.20
C SER A 659 43.88 15.05 -20.49
N ASP A 660 44.31 13.79 -20.37
CA ASP A 660 44.45 12.89 -21.53
C ASP A 660 43.13 12.70 -22.30
N LEU A 661 41.98 12.93 -21.66
CA LEU A 661 40.66 12.93 -22.30
C LEU A 661 40.50 13.95 -23.43
N GLN A 662 41.26 15.05 -23.37
CA GLN A 662 41.22 16.06 -24.42
C GLN A 662 41.90 15.60 -25.72
N ARG A 663 42.70 14.52 -25.68
CA ARG A 663 43.25 13.90 -26.91
C ARG A 663 42.15 13.39 -27.82
N CYS A 664 41.01 13.01 -27.24
CA CYS A 664 39.83 12.56 -27.97
C CYS A 664 39.03 13.73 -28.58
N GLY A 665 39.43 14.99 -28.36
CA GLY A 665 38.79 16.15 -28.98
C GLY A 665 37.38 16.41 -28.45
N ARG A 666 36.48 16.85 -29.33
CA ARG A 666 35.11 17.29 -28.95
C ARG A 666 34.23 16.17 -28.42
N ILE A 667 34.49 14.93 -28.83
CA ILE A 667 33.65 13.79 -28.46
C ILE A 667 33.67 13.52 -26.95
N SER A 668 34.78 13.76 -26.25
CA SER A 668 34.85 13.54 -24.80
C SER A 668 33.92 14.50 -24.06
N THR A 669 33.79 15.74 -24.55
CA THR A 669 32.84 16.72 -24.00
C THR A 669 31.39 16.31 -24.28
N GLN A 670 31.09 15.85 -25.50
CA GLN A 670 29.75 15.36 -25.84
C GLN A 670 29.36 14.11 -25.05
N MET A 671 30.29 13.17 -24.87
CA MET A 671 30.09 11.97 -24.06
C MET A 671 29.83 12.32 -22.59
N LYS A 672 30.55 13.32 -22.05
CA LYS A 672 30.27 13.82 -20.70
C LYS A 672 28.85 14.40 -20.58
N PHE A 673 28.41 15.17 -21.57
CA PHE A 673 27.01 15.65 -21.60
C PHE A 673 26.00 14.49 -21.66
N SER A 674 26.24 13.49 -22.50
CA SER A 674 25.36 12.29 -22.56
C SER A 674 25.34 11.54 -21.22
N MET A 675 26.49 11.37 -20.57
CA MET A 675 26.57 10.74 -19.24
C MET A 675 25.76 11.52 -18.19
N ASP A 676 25.93 12.84 -18.12
CA ASP A 676 25.20 13.69 -17.19
C ASP A 676 23.68 13.67 -17.46
N GLU A 677 23.26 13.59 -18.73
CA GLU A 677 21.86 13.42 -19.12
C GLU A 677 21.29 12.09 -18.61
N PHE A 678 22.00 10.97 -18.78
CA PHE A 678 21.54 9.67 -18.26
C PHE A 678 21.49 9.63 -16.73
N ARG A 679 22.42 10.30 -16.05
CA ARG A 679 22.36 10.48 -14.58
C ARG A 679 21.14 11.30 -14.16
N SER A 680 20.81 12.35 -14.92
CA SER A 680 19.60 13.15 -14.69
C SER A 680 18.33 12.32 -14.89
N LEU A 681 18.25 11.53 -15.96
CA LEU A 681 17.14 10.61 -16.20
C LEU A 681 17.00 9.59 -15.08
N ALA A 682 18.09 8.98 -14.62
CA ALA A 682 18.08 8.06 -13.49
C ALA A 682 17.55 8.71 -12.21
N ALA A 683 17.96 9.95 -11.91
CA ALA A 683 17.44 10.71 -10.76
C ALA A 683 15.93 10.96 -10.88
N ARG A 684 15.44 11.31 -12.07
CA ARG A 684 14.00 11.51 -12.31
C ARG A 684 13.19 10.22 -12.23
N TYR A 685 13.74 9.09 -12.66
CA TYR A 685 13.12 7.77 -12.41
C TYR A 685 13.03 7.46 -10.92
N ALA A 686 14.06 7.80 -10.13
CA ALA A 686 14.03 7.67 -8.68
C ALA A 686 12.94 8.56 -8.04
N ASP A 687 12.78 9.80 -8.53
CA ASP A 687 11.69 10.67 -8.08
C ASP A 687 10.30 10.14 -8.46
N LEU A 688 10.16 9.55 -9.66
CA LEU A 688 8.92 8.88 -10.06
C LEU A 688 8.63 7.66 -9.15
N TYR A 689 9.65 6.88 -8.81
CA TYR A 689 9.54 5.79 -7.85
C TYR A 689 9.02 6.30 -6.51
N GLN A 690 9.71 7.26 -5.90
CA GLN A 690 9.37 7.80 -4.58
C GLN A 690 8.02 8.52 -4.54
N SER A 691 7.55 9.08 -5.65
CA SER A 691 6.21 9.70 -5.73
C SER A 691 5.08 8.69 -5.94
N SER A 692 5.39 7.43 -6.27
CA SER A 692 4.42 6.39 -6.63
C SER A 692 4.04 5.44 -5.49
N PHE A 693 3.75 5.97 -4.29
CA PHE A 693 3.39 5.17 -3.10
C PHE A 693 2.29 4.12 -3.33
N ASP A 694 1.34 4.39 -4.23
CA ASP A 694 0.19 3.53 -4.49
C ASP A 694 0.45 2.43 -5.57
N ALA A 695 1.63 2.41 -6.20
CA ALA A 695 1.97 1.47 -7.26
C ALA A 695 2.20 0.03 -6.76
N ASP A 696 1.82 -1.00 -7.51
CA ASP A 696 2.15 -2.38 -7.09
C ASP A 696 3.66 -2.68 -7.26
N TYR A 697 4.13 -3.74 -6.59
CA TYR A 697 5.55 -4.12 -6.59
C TYR A 697 6.11 -4.31 -8.00
N ALA A 698 5.37 -4.93 -8.91
CA ALA A 698 5.79 -5.11 -10.30
C ALA A 698 5.99 -3.78 -11.05
N THR A 699 5.14 -2.77 -10.79
CA THR A 699 5.32 -1.43 -11.36
C THR A 699 6.57 -0.76 -10.82
N LEU A 700 6.77 -0.78 -9.51
CA LEU A 700 7.95 -0.20 -8.87
C LEU A 700 9.24 -0.86 -9.37
N ARG A 701 9.25 -2.19 -9.47
CA ARG A 701 10.37 -2.94 -10.01
C ARG A 701 10.66 -2.57 -11.47
N ASN A 702 9.64 -2.36 -12.29
CA ASN A 702 9.84 -1.89 -13.66
C ASN A 702 10.47 -0.48 -13.71
N VAL A 703 10.04 0.44 -12.85
CA VAL A 703 10.65 1.79 -12.75
C VAL A 703 12.13 1.68 -12.32
N GLU A 704 12.45 0.81 -11.37
CA GLU A 704 13.84 0.52 -10.98
C GLU A 704 14.66 -0.03 -12.14
N LEU A 705 14.14 -0.99 -12.91
CA LEU A 705 14.86 -1.55 -14.07
C LEU A 705 15.13 -0.49 -15.15
N GLN A 706 14.20 0.44 -15.38
CA GLN A 706 14.40 1.55 -16.30
C GLN A 706 15.45 2.55 -15.77
N GLN A 707 15.44 2.82 -14.46
CA GLN A 707 16.48 3.61 -13.80
C GLN A 707 17.86 2.95 -13.95
N GLN A 708 17.96 1.65 -13.67
CA GLN A 708 19.18 0.86 -13.78
C GLN A 708 19.72 0.85 -15.21
N SER A 709 18.84 0.80 -16.21
CA SER A 709 19.23 0.92 -17.63
C SER A 709 19.92 2.26 -17.92
N CYS A 710 19.39 3.36 -17.39
CA CYS A 710 20.02 4.68 -17.55
C CYS A 710 21.38 4.76 -16.84
N LEU A 711 21.47 4.22 -15.63
CA LEU A 711 22.72 4.17 -14.87
C LEU A 711 23.77 3.28 -15.55
N LEU A 712 23.36 2.15 -16.13
CA LEU A 712 24.25 1.27 -16.90
C LEU A 712 24.84 2.01 -18.10
N VAL A 713 24.03 2.71 -18.89
CA VAL A 713 24.53 3.50 -20.02
C VAL A 713 25.47 4.62 -19.56
N SER A 714 25.12 5.33 -18.47
CA SER A 714 26.03 6.31 -17.85
C SER A 714 27.37 5.67 -17.45
N TYR A 715 27.34 4.49 -16.83
CA TYR A 715 28.54 3.77 -16.42
C TYR A 715 29.38 3.32 -17.60
N VAL A 716 28.76 2.79 -18.66
CA VAL A 716 29.47 2.36 -19.88
C VAL A 716 30.22 3.54 -20.50
N ILE A 717 29.59 4.72 -20.57
CA ILE A 717 30.25 5.95 -21.04
C ILE A 717 31.42 6.32 -20.12
N GLU A 718 31.22 6.28 -18.81
CA GLU A 718 32.26 6.62 -17.84
C GLU A 718 33.45 5.65 -17.94
N ALA A 719 33.20 4.35 -17.87
CA ALA A 719 34.20 3.29 -17.84
C ALA A 719 34.96 3.09 -19.16
N LEU A 720 34.34 3.36 -20.31
CA LEU A 720 35.03 3.19 -21.61
C LEU A 720 35.67 4.48 -22.14
N ILE A 721 35.13 5.64 -21.78
CA ILE A 721 35.52 6.93 -22.40
C ILE A 721 36.10 7.93 -21.41
N ILE A 722 35.48 8.14 -20.24
CA ILE A 722 35.78 9.30 -19.38
C ILE A 722 36.80 8.96 -18.28
N ASP A 723 36.61 7.86 -17.58
CA ASP A 723 37.51 7.42 -16.50
C ASP A 723 37.62 5.89 -16.46
N PRO A 724 38.37 5.28 -17.39
CA PRO A 724 38.56 3.83 -17.44
C PRO A 724 39.40 3.26 -16.28
N GLN A 725 39.99 4.11 -15.42
CA GLN A 725 40.85 3.65 -14.34
C GLN A 725 40.10 3.51 -13.02
N THR A 726 39.14 4.40 -12.74
CA THR A 726 38.46 4.44 -11.44
C THR A 726 36.98 4.07 -11.47
N ALA A 727 36.35 4.05 -12.65
CA ALA A 727 34.93 3.75 -12.77
C ALA A 727 34.60 2.36 -12.20
N SER A 728 33.60 2.30 -11.32
CA SER A 728 33.02 1.05 -10.83
C SER A 728 31.49 1.13 -10.89
N PHE A 729 30.86 0.04 -11.31
CA PHE A 729 29.41 -0.01 -11.37
C PHE A 729 28.85 -0.29 -9.98
N GLN A 730 28.03 0.63 -9.46
CA GLN A 730 27.27 0.40 -8.24
C GLN A 730 25.84 -0.01 -8.62
N GLU A 731 25.53 -1.29 -8.44
CA GLU A 731 24.14 -1.74 -8.51
C GLU A 731 23.32 -1.05 -7.42
N PHE A 732 22.43 -0.14 -7.82
CA PHE A 732 21.41 0.38 -6.92
C PHE A 732 20.21 -0.56 -6.93
N GLY A 733 20.14 -1.41 -5.90
CA GLY A 733 19.00 -2.24 -5.56
C GLY A 733 19.00 -2.50 -4.06
N THR A 734 18.01 -2.00 -3.34
CA THR A 734 17.89 -2.11 -1.88
C THR A 734 17.65 -3.53 -1.37
N HIS A 735 17.55 -4.54 -2.24
CA HIS A 735 17.21 -5.90 -1.86
C HIS A 735 18.09 -6.92 -2.60
N GLY A 736 19.04 -7.51 -1.87
CA GLY A 736 19.89 -8.57 -2.39
C GLY A 736 19.07 -9.77 -2.89
N SER A 737 19.51 -10.34 -4.02
CA SER A 737 19.04 -11.62 -4.58
C SER A 737 17.53 -11.86 -4.48
N ILE A 738 16.70 -10.89 -4.87
CA ILE A 738 15.29 -11.17 -5.11
C ILE A 738 15.23 -12.05 -6.36
N LEU A 739 14.70 -13.26 -6.21
CA LEU A 739 14.36 -14.14 -7.34
C LEU A 739 13.48 -13.36 -8.31
N ALA A 740 13.99 -13.08 -9.51
CA ALA A 740 13.24 -12.37 -10.55
C ALA A 740 11.87 -13.01 -10.74
N GLU A 741 10.81 -12.20 -10.67
CA GLU A 741 9.43 -12.71 -10.66
C GLU A 741 8.79 -12.72 -12.04
N SER A 742 9.48 -12.20 -13.06
CA SER A 742 8.98 -12.13 -14.42
C SER A 742 10.07 -12.34 -15.47
N GLU A 743 9.67 -12.85 -16.63
CA GLU A 743 10.55 -12.99 -17.79
C GLU A 743 11.13 -11.65 -18.26
N TYR A 744 10.34 -10.56 -18.20
CA TYR A 744 10.82 -9.22 -18.53
C TYR A 744 12.00 -8.81 -17.64
N GLU A 745 11.90 -9.02 -16.34
CA GLU A 745 12.99 -8.77 -15.39
C GLU A 745 14.22 -9.64 -15.71
N LEU A 746 14.02 -10.95 -15.96
CA LEU A 746 15.11 -11.85 -16.33
C LEU A 746 15.84 -11.40 -17.60
N ARG A 747 15.11 -10.95 -18.63
CA ARG A 747 15.68 -10.44 -19.88
C ARG A 747 16.47 -9.15 -19.66
N MET A 748 15.93 -8.21 -18.87
CA MET A 748 16.64 -6.97 -18.52
C MET A 748 17.95 -7.26 -17.78
N MET A 749 17.91 -8.13 -16.75
CA MET A 749 19.09 -8.51 -15.98
C MET A 749 20.12 -9.25 -16.85
N ALA A 750 19.68 -10.12 -17.77
CA ALA A 750 20.57 -10.81 -18.70
C ALA A 750 21.30 -9.82 -19.62
N VAL A 751 20.60 -8.80 -20.15
CA VAL A 751 21.22 -7.74 -20.94
C VAL A 751 22.19 -6.92 -20.10
N PHE A 752 21.84 -6.57 -18.86
CA PHE A 752 22.74 -5.83 -17.97
C PHE A 752 24.05 -6.59 -17.73
N ASN A 753 23.96 -7.88 -17.40
CA ASN A 753 25.13 -8.73 -17.19
C ASN A 753 25.99 -8.85 -18.45
N HIS A 754 25.36 -9.05 -19.61
CA HIS A 754 26.07 -9.14 -20.87
C HIS A 754 26.84 -7.85 -21.21
N VAL A 755 26.20 -6.69 -21.05
CA VAL A 755 26.83 -5.38 -21.26
C VAL A 755 28.00 -5.17 -20.30
N LEU A 756 27.83 -5.52 -19.02
CA LEU A 756 28.90 -5.38 -18.03
C LEU A 756 30.12 -6.27 -18.38
N GLU A 757 29.89 -7.50 -18.83
CA GLU A 757 30.93 -8.41 -19.29
C GLU A 757 31.67 -7.86 -20.52
N GLU A 758 30.96 -7.29 -21.49
CA GLU A 758 31.58 -6.63 -22.65
C GLU A 758 32.44 -5.43 -22.22
N VAL A 759 31.92 -4.55 -21.35
CA VAL A 759 32.64 -3.38 -20.86
C VAL A 759 33.92 -3.78 -20.15
N GLU A 760 33.87 -4.79 -19.27
CA GLU A 760 35.07 -5.30 -18.58
C GLU A 760 36.08 -5.84 -19.59
N ASN A 761 35.62 -6.57 -20.60
CA ASN A 761 36.46 -7.12 -21.66
C ASN A 761 37.14 -6.06 -22.53
N LEU A 762 36.50 -4.93 -22.81
CA LEU A 762 37.09 -3.83 -23.57
C LEU A 762 37.97 -2.91 -22.69
N SER A 763 37.63 -2.79 -21.41
CA SER A 763 38.36 -1.93 -20.48
C SER A 763 39.86 -2.26 -20.48
N ARG A 764 40.70 -1.21 -20.54
CA ARG A 764 42.18 -1.30 -20.49
C ARG A 764 42.89 -1.99 -21.67
N LYS A 765 42.18 -2.60 -22.63
CA LYS A 765 42.80 -3.26 -23.80
C LYS A 765 43.11 -2.31 -24.96
N HIS A 766 42.37 -1.20 -25.07
CA HIS A 766 42.50 -0.26 -26.18
C HIS A 766 42.66 1.19 -25.69
N PRO A 767 43.32 2.07 -26.47
CA PRO A 767 43.37 3.49 -26.15
C PRO A 767 41.95 4.08 -26.05
N PRO A 768 41.70 5.04 -25.13
CA PRO A 768 40.39 5.64 -24.92
C PRO A 768 39.77 6.18 -26.22
N VAL A 769 38.46 5.96 -26.39
CA VAL A 769 37.68 6.35 -27.58
C VAL A 769 38.17 5.69 -28.88
N SER A 770 37.99 4.37 -28.98
CA SER A 770 38.19 3.61 -30.21
C SER A 770 36.84 3.31 -30.88
N TYR A 771 36.86 2.86 -32.14
CA TYR A 771 35.66 2.40 -32.83
C TYR A 771 34.98 1.22 -32.11
N LEU A 772 35.76 0.40 -31.37
CA LEU A 772 35.26 -0.70 -30.56
C LEU A 772 34.46 -0.19 -29.36
N HIS A 773 34.94 0.87 -28.69
CA HIS A 773 34.21 1.49 -27.58
C HIS A 773 32.90 2.11 -28.04
N THR A 774 32.89 2.80 -29.19
CA THR A 774 31.65 3.35 -29.75
C THR A 774 30.71 2.27 -30.27
N GLY A 775 31.24 1.14 -30.76
CA GLY A 775 30.47 -0.03 -31.15
C GLY A 775 29.72 -0.60 -29.94
N CYS A 776 30.45 -0.93 -28.86
CA CYS A 776 29.88 -1.42 -27.60
C CYS A 776 28.79 -0.50 -27.03
N LEU A 777 28.97 0.83 -27.09
CA LEU A 777 27.93 1.78 -26.71
C LEU A 777 26.67 1.66 -27.59
N CYS A 778 26.82 1.61 -28.92
CA CYS A 778 25.68 1.44 -29.82
C CYS A 778 25.01 0.08 -29.64
N ASP A 779 25.78 -0.99 -29.44
CA ASP A 779 25.29 -2.34 -29.22
C ASP A 779 24.52 -2.43 -27.89
N THR A 780 25.02 -1.75 -26.84
CA THR A 780 24.29 -1.56 -25.56
C THR A 780 22.94 -0.90 -25.78
N VAL A 781 22.86 0.17 -26.58
CA VAL A 781 21.59 0.84 -26.89
C VAL A 781 20.63 -0.13 -27.59
N ILE A 782 21.09 -0.87 -28.60
CA ILE A 782 20.26 -1.84 -29.32
C ILE A 782 19.77 -2.95 -28.38
N ALA A 783 20.65 -3.50 -27.54
CA ALA A 783 20.33 -4.56 -26.60
C ALA A 783 19.23 -4.15 -25.60
N ILE A 784 19.29 -2.92 -25.07
CA ILE A 784 18.27 -2.37 -24.18
C ILE A 784 16.95 -2.15 -24.92
N LEU A 785 16.97 -1.60 -26.15
CA LEU A 785 15.76 -1.29 -26.91
C LEU A 785 15.04 -2.52 -27.46
N LYS A 786 15.77 -3.62 -27.69
CA LYS A 786 15.19 -4.90 -28.13
C LYS A 786 14.24 -5.51 -27.11
N ILE A 787 14.36 -5.17 -25.83
CA ILE A 787 13.45 -5.66 -24.80
C ILE A 787 12.16 -4.83 -24.86
N PRO A 788 11.00 -5.44 -25.20
CA PRO A 788 9.75 -4.70 -25.29
C PRO A 788 9.35 -4.15 -23.91
N LEU A 789 8.93 -2.88 -23.87
CA LEU A 789 8.56 -2.23 -22.62
C LEU A 789 7.30 -2.86 -22.01
N SER A 790 7.41 -3.38 -20.79
CA SER A 790 6.25 -3.90 -20.08
C SER A 790 5.44 -2.77 -19.40
N PHE A 791 4.21 -2.51 -19.87
CA PHE A 791 3.29 -1.60 -19.17
C PHE A 791 2.63 -2.30 -17.99
N GLN A 792 3.07 -1.97 -16.77
CA GLN A 792 2.64 -2.64 -15.56
C GLN A 792 1.24 -2.22 -15.09
N ARG A 793 0.68 -2.98 -14.15
CA ARG A 793 -0.72 -2.88 -13.72
C ARG A 793 -1.15 -1.47 -13.31
N TYR A 794 -0.29 -0.76 -12.56
CA TYR A 794 -0.58 0.58 -12.06
C TYR A 794 -0.79 1.61 -13.17
N PHE A 795 -0.21 1.38 -14.35
CA PHE A 795 -0.43 2.24 -15.52
C PHE A 795 -1.92 2.28 -15.92
N PHE A 796 -2.65 1.18 -15.75
CA PHE A 796 -4.04 1.05 -16.18
C PHE A 796 -5.06 1.11 -15.04
N GLN A 797 -4.70 0.66 -13.83
CA GLN A 797 -5.63 0.56 -12.72
C GLN A 797 -4.96 0.83 -11.38
N LYS A 798 -5.54 1.76 -10.62
CA LYS A 798 -5.12 2.13 -9.27
C LYS A 798 -5.89 1.29 -8.25
N LEU A 799 -5.23 0.36 -7.56
CA LEU A 799 -5.86 -0.53 -6.56
C LEU A 799 -5.83 0.03 -5.14
N GLN A 800 -4.77 0.77 -4.83
CA GLN A 800 -4.62 1.52 -3.59
C GLN A 800 -4.66 3.00 -3.95
N SER A 801 -5.32 3.82 -3.14
CA SER A 801 -5.30 5.27 -3.34
C SER A 801 -5.11 5.96 -2.00
N THR A 802 -4.04 6.73 -1.91
CA THR A 802 -3.66 7.44 -0.70
C THR A 802 -3.47 8.91 -1.04
N SER A 803 -4.02 9.81 -0.22
CA SER A 803 -3.79 11.25 -0.36
C SER A 803 -3.72 11.91 1.00
N ILE A 804 -2.92 12.98 1.11
CA ILE A 804 -2.83 13.79 2.32
C ILE A 804 -3.46 15.13 2.01
N LYS A 805 -4.34 15.59 2.91
CA LYS A 805 -4.79 16.98 2.93
C LYS A 805 -4.11 17.70 4.07
N LEU A 806 -3.48 18.83 3.78
CA LEU A 806 -2.86 19.70 4.77
C LEU A 806 -3.73 20.95 4.99
N ALA A 807 -3.84 21.36 6.25
CA ALA A 807 -4.37 22.64 6.67
C ALA A 807 -3.27 23.42 7.41
N LEU A 808 -3.06 24.67 7.01
CA LEU A 808 -2.02 25.53 7.56
C LEU A 808 -2.67 26.65 8.38
N SER A 809 -2.20 26.86 9.60
CA SER A 809 -2.64 27.93 10.49
C SER A 809 -1.44 28.72 11.01
N PRO A 810 -1.42 30.07 10.91
CA PRO A 810 -2.49 30.93 10.42
C PRO A 810 -2.72 30.83 8.90
N SER A 811 -3.99 30.89 8.49
CA SER A 811 -4.39 31.00 7.09
C SER A 811 -4.47 32.48 6.66
N PRO A 812 -4.11 32.82 5.41
CA PRO A 812 -4.22 34.19 4.92
C PRO A 812 -5.70 34.57 4.78
N ARG A 813 -6.04 35.85 5.08
CA ARG A 813 -7.44 36.32 5.02
C ARG A 813 -8.02 36.25 3.61
N THR A 814 -7.15 36.44 2.62
CA THR A 814 -7.45 36.24 1.20
C THR A 814 -6.28 35.49 0.55
N PRO A 815 -6.48 34.66 -0.48
CA PRO A 815 -5.44 33.79 -1.05
C PRO A 815 -4.16 34.52 -1.50
N ASN A 816 -4.26 35.81 -1.85
CA ASN A 816 -3.17 36.62 -2.37
C ASN A 816 -2.53 37.56 -1.34
N GLU A 817 -3.06 37.63 -0.11
CA GLU A 817 -2.54 38.54 0.92
C GLU A 817 -1.47 37.83 1.77
N PRO A 818 -0.26 38.40 1.89
CA PRO A 818 0.79 37.81 2.71
C PRO A 818 0.49 37.98 4.20
N ILE A 819 0.91 37.01 5.00
CA ILE A 819 0.80 37.07 6.47
C ILE A 819 1.84 38.05 7.00
N PRO A 820 1.45 39.14 7.69
CA PRO A 820 2.40 40.11 8.23
C PRO A 820 3.06 39.57 9.49
N VAL A 821 4.39 39.63 9.55
CA VAL A 821 5.19 39.23 10.72
C VAL A 821 6.24 40.31 10.97
N GLN A 822 6.45 40.72 12.22
CA GLN A 822 7.53 41.64 12.56
C GLN A 822 8.87 40.89 12.53
N ASN A 823 9.93 41.52 12.02
CA ASN A 823 11.24 40.89 11.83
C ASN A 823 11.94 40.44 13.13
N ASN A 824 11.50 40.95 14.28
CA ASN A 824 11.94 40.54 15.62
C ASN A 824 11.05 39.45 16.24
N GLN A 825 9.97 39.03 15.57
CA GLN A 825 9.05 38.00 16.02
C GLN A 825 9.23 36.69 15.24
N GLN A 826 8.87 35.59 15.88
CA GLN A 826 8.77 34.28 15.23
C GLN A 826 7.33 34.04 14.79
N LEU A 827 7.14 33.39 13.64
CA LEU A 827 5.85 32.90 13.20
C LEU A 827 5.67 31.45 13.65
N THR A 828 4.64 31.17 14.44
CA THR A 828 4.19 29.80 14.70
C THR A 828 3.31 29.33 13.54
N LEU A 829 3.78 28.35 12.79
CA LEU A 829 3.04 27.67 11.74
C LEU A 829 2.57 26.31 12.25
N LYS A 830 1.27 26.21 12.56
CA LYS A 830 0.63 24.92 12.85
C LYS A 830 0.28 24.23 11.54
N VAL A 831 0.75 23.00 11.39
CA VAL A 831 0.45 22.13 10.24
C VAL A 831 -0.38 20.98 10.75
N GLU A 832 -1.63 20.90 10.28
CA GLU A 832 -2.53 19.80 10.53
C GLU A 832 -2.72 19.02 9.23
N GLY A 833 -2.84 17.70 9.33
CA GLY A 833 -3.07 16.90 8.14
C GLY A 833 -3.95 15.69 8.38
N VAL A 834 -4.68 15.31 7.33
CA VAL A 834 -5.51 14.11 7.31
C VAL A 834 -5.10 13.22 6.14
N ILE A 835 -4.87 11.96 6.46
CA ILE A 835 -4.63 10.90 5.50
C ILE A 835 -5.99 10.37 5.02
N GLN A 836 -6.18 10.33 3.72
CA GLN A 836 -7.38 9.79 3.09
C GLN A 836 -7.01 8.55 2.29
N HIS A 837 -7.71 7.45 2.58
CA HIS A 837 -7.56 6.19 1.89
C HIS A 837 -8.75 5.93 0.97
N GLY A 838 -8.50 5.25 -0.14
CA GLY A 838 -9.53 4.64 -0.98
C GLY A 838 -10.16 3.41 -0.31
N SER A 839 -10.72 2.51 -1.12
CA SER A 839 -11.44 1.32 -0.64
C SER A 839 -10.56 0.31 0.12
N SER A 840 -9.25 0.29 -0.17
CA SER A 840 -8.33 -0.75 0.27
C SER A 840 -7.08 -0.17 0.94
N PRO A 841 -7.21 0.45 2.13
CA PRO A 841 -6.06 0.97 2.87
C PRO A 841 -5.07 -0.15 3.21
N GLY A 842 -3.78 0.09 3.00
CA GLY A 842 -2.75 -0.87 3.39
C GLY A 842 -2.67 -2.12 2.52
N LEU A 843 -3.17 -2.07 1.27
CA LEU A 843 -3.15 -3.21 0.34
C LEU A 843 -1.72 -3.63 0.00
N PHE A 844 -0.86 -2.68 -0.37
CA PHE A 844 0.55 -2.90 -0.69
C PHE A 844 1.45 -2.36 0.42
N ARG A 845 1.16 -1.14 0.90
CA ARG A 845 1.96 -0.44 1.91
C ARG A 845 1.07 0.30 2.89
N LYS A 846 1.51 0.36 4.15
CA LYS A 846 0.86 1.09 5.25
C LYS A 846 1.72 2.28 5.66
N ILE A 847 1.06 3.37 6.02
CA ILE A 847 1.71 4.58 6.53
C ILE A 847 2.07 4.35 8.00
N GLN A 848 3.35 4.51 8.33
CA GLN A 848 3.83 4.52 9.71
C GLN A 848 3.96 5.95 10.23
N ALA A 849 4.47 6.87 9.41
CA ALA A 849 4.67 8.26 9.78
C ALA A 849 4.50 9.19 8.58
N VAL A 850 4.36 10.49 8.86
CA VAL A 850 4.40 11.56 7.87
C VAL A 850 5.62 12.42 8.19
N CYS A 851 6.49 12.61 7.21
CA CYS A 851 7.56 13.60 7.31
C CYS A 851 7.07 14.93 6.71
N LEU A 852 7.24 16.00 7.45
CA LEU A 852 6.85 17.35 7.07
C LEU A 852 8.11 18.20 6.93
N LYS A 853 8.33 18.71 5.73
CA LYS A 853 9.43 19.62 5.42
C LYS A 853 8.90 21.02 5.19
N VAL A 854 9.33 21.97 6.00
CA VAL A 854 8.99 23.39 5.86
C VAL A 854 10.21 24.15 5.37
N SER A 855 10.09 24.84 4.23
CA SER A 855 11.15 25.68 3.68
C SER A 855 10.65 27.11 3.47
N SER A 856 11.48 28.12 3.73
CA SER A 856 11.17 29.54 3.50
C SER A 856 12.17 30.16 2.54
N THR A 857 11.73 30.77 1.44
CA THR A 857 12.59 31.46 0.46
C THR A 857 12.22 32.94 0.33
N LEU A 858 13.20 33.84 0.30
CA LEU A 858 12.95 35.27 0.04
C LEU A 858 12.67 35.51 -1.46
N GLN A 859 11.53 36.14 -1.79
CA GLN A 859 11.14 36.39 -3.19
C GLN A 859 11.71 37.69 -3.76
N THR A 860 11.95 38.71 -2.94
CA THR A 860 12.49 39.99 -3.41
C THR A 860 13.98 39.87 -3.74
N LYS A 861 14.37 40.19 -4.99
CA LYS A 861 15.78 40.39 -5.34
C LYS A 861 16.33 41.51 -4.45
N PRO A 862 17.36 41.26 -3.61
CA PRO A 862 17.97 42.35 -2.86
C PRO A 862 18.52 43.35 -3.88
N GLY A 863 18.22 44.64 -3.70
CA GLY A 863 18.91 45.70 -4.42
C GLY A 863 20.42 45.52 -4.28
N SER A 864 21.18 45.97 -5.27
CA SER A 864 22.60 45.68 -5.50
C SER A 864 23.58 45.96 -4.35
N ASP A 865 23.13 46.45 -3.20
CA ASP A 865 24.00 47.02 -2.16
C ASP A 865 24.23 46.12 -0.94
N PHE A 866 23.65 44.91 -0.88
CA PHE A 866 23.96 43.96 0.21
C PHE A 866 24.09 42.50 -0.28
N LYS A 867 25.33 41.98 -0.31
CA LYS A 867 25.61 40.54 -0.45
C LYS A 867 25.21 39.80 0.84
N ILE A 868 23.93 39.47 0.96
CA ILE A 868 23.43 38.57 2.02
C ILE A 868 23.85 37.12 1.67
N PRO A 869 24.57 36.38 2.55
CA PRO A 869 24.99 34.99 2.32
C PRO A 869 23.81 34.07 1.98
N LEU A 870 23.99 33.13 1.04
CA LEU A 870 22.91 32.26 0.55
C LEU A 870 22.24 31.44 1.67
N GLU A 871 23.02 31.00 2.66
CA GLU A 871 22.54 30.22 3.82
C GLU A 871 21.54 30.99 4.68
N SER A 872 21.61 32.32 4.71
CA SER A 872 20.65 33.15 5.47
C SER A 872 19.33 33.41 4.75
N LYS A 873 19.18 32.94 3.50
CA LYS A 873 17.96 33.12 2.68
C LYS A 873 16.95 31.99 2.81
N THR A 874 17.33 30.88 3.45
CA THR A 874 16.55 29.64 3.47
C THR A 874 16.56 29.01 4.84
N ASN A 875 15.39 28.96 5.47
CA ASN A 875 15.18 28.16 6.68
C ASN A 875 14.50 26.87 6.25
N GLU A 876 15.13 25.72 6.52
CA GLU A 876 14.50 24.40 6.37
C GLU A 876 14.35 23.75 7.75
N ILE A 877 13.15 23.27 8.05
CA ILE A 877 12.86 22.50 9.25
C ILE A 877 12.12 21.24 8.82
N GLU A 878 12.59 20.10 9.30
CA GLU A 878 11.99 18.79 9.03
C GLU A 878 11.48 18.19 10.34
N GLN A 879 10.30 17.59 10.30
CA GLN A 879 9.77 16.87 11.44
C GLN A 879 8.97 15.65 11.00
N LYS A 880 9.27 14.51 11.62
CA LYS A 880 8.53 13.26 11.45
C LYS A 880 7.45 13.15 12.52
N VAL A 881 6.22 12.90 12.12
CA VAL A 881 5.06 12.73 13.02
C VAL A 881 4.38 11.40 12.75
N GLU A 882 4.11 10.62 13.80
CA GLU A 882 3.29 9.42 13.68
C GLU A 882 1.81 9.84 13.71
N PRO A 883 1.03 9.56 12.65
CA PRO A 883 -0.38 9.88 12.64
C PRO A 883 -1.11 9.00 13.66
N HIS A 884 -2.01 9.63 14.40
CA HIS A 884 -2.97 8.92 15.22
C HIS A 884 -4.22 8.65 14.38
N ASN A 885 -4.50 7.37 14.11
CA ASN A 885 -5.42 6.94 13.05
C ASN A 885 -5.04 7.57 11.70
N ASP A 886 -5.89 8.47 11.20
CA ASP A 886 -5.72 9.15 9.91
C ASP A 886 -5.33 10.63 10.09
N TYR A 887 -4.93 11.07 11.28
CA TYR A 887 -4.71 12.49 11.58
C TYR A 887 -3.36 12.74 12.25
N PHE A 888 -2.75 13.87 11.90
CA PHE A 888 -1.53 14.35 12.54
C PHE A 888 -1.56 15.87 12.67
N SER A 889 -0.82 16.40 13.64
CA SER A 889 -0.61 17.82 13.82
C SER A 889 0.80 18.06 14.34
N THR A 890 1.42 19.12 13.85
CA THR A 890 2.67 19.63 14.42
C THR A 890 2.73 21.16 14.33
N GLN A 891 3.74 21.76 14.96
CA GLN A 891 3.99 23.20 14.96
C GLN A 891 5.45 23.47 14.61
N PHE A 892 5.66 24.41 13.70
CA PHE A 892 6.98 24.94 13.33
C PHE A 892 7.11 26.39 13.81
N LEU A 893 8.30 26.76 14.25
CA LEU A 893 8.65 28.16 14.57
C LEU A 893 9.58 28.69 13.50
N LEU A 894 9.14 29.69 12.74
CA LEU A 894 9.87 30.27 11.62
C LEU A 894 10.36 31.68 11.95
N ASN A 895 11.63 31.95 11.67
CA ASN A 895 12.25 33.26 11.88
C ASN A 895 12.35 34.05 10.57
N PHE A 896 11.92 35.30 10.56
CA PHE A 896 11.95 36.17 9.38
C PHE A 896 12.78 37.45 9.63
N SER A 897 14.06 37.28 9.95
CA SER A 897 14.97 38.40 10.26
C SER A 897 15.22 39.35 9.09
N ILE A 898 15.08 38.86 7.85
CA ILE A 898 15.26 39.64 6.63
C ILE A 898 13.92 40.28 6.23
N LEU A 899 13.92 41.58 5.99
CA LEU A 899 12.75 42.31 5.53
C LEU A 899 12.41 41.94 4.08
N GLY A 900 11.11 41.79 3.80
CA GLY A 900 10.62 41.47 2.46
C GLY A 900 9.55 40.39 2.46
N THR A 901 9.17 39.96 1.25
CA THR A 901 8.19 38.88 1.07
C THR A 901 8.91 37.55 0.96
N HIS A 902 8.58 36.63 1.85
CA HIS A 902 9.02 35.25 1.87
C HIS A 902 7.91 34.33 1.35
N GLN A 903 8.31 33.23 0.74
CA GLN A 903 7.45 32.14 0.32
C GLN A 903 7.76 30.93 1.20
N VAL A 904 6.82 30.57 2.07
CA VAL A 904 6.92 29.41 2.94
C VAL A 904 6.23 28.24 2.25
N SER A 905 6.98 27.17 1.99
CA SER A 905 6.47 25.92 1.43
C SER A 905 6.44 24.84 2.51
N VAL A 906 5.34 24.11 2.59
CA VAL A 906 5.18 22.92 3.44
C VAL A 906 4.97 21.73 2.52
N GLU A 907 5.89 20.79 2.57
CA GLU A 907 5.84 19.52 1.83
C GLU A 907 5.58 18.39 2.81
N ALA A 908 4.70 17.47 2.42
CA ALA A 908 4.48 16.23 3.15
C ALA A 908 5.04 15.04 2.35
N SER A 909 5.73 14.15 3.03
CA SER A 909 6.11 12.83 2.54
C SER A 909 5.62 11.77 3.53
N VAL A 910 5.35 10.58 3.01
CA VAL A 910 4.86 9.44 3.78
C VAL A 910 6.04 8.53 4.07
N VAL A 911 6.18 8.06 5.30
CA VAL A 911 7.11 6.98 5.65
C VAL A 911 6.33 5.71 5.90
N ASP A 912 6.67 4.66 5.17
CA ASP A 912 6.02 3.36 5.31
C ASP A 912 6.62 2.50 6.45
N THR A 913 6.03 1.33 6.67
CA THR A 913 6.49 0.37 7.71
C THR A 913 7.86 -0.25 7.43
N SER A 914 8.39 -0.13 6.22
CA SER A 914 9.76 -0.55 5.88
C SER A 914 10.79 0.57 6.10
N GLY A 915 10.33 1.77 6.46
CA GLY A 915 11.18 2.94 6.70
C GLY A 915 11.49 3.75 5.43
N ILE A 916 10.89 3.42 4.29
CA ILE A 916 11.09 4.15 3.04
C ILE A 916 10.26 5.43 3.06
N GLU A 917 10.87 6.55 2.68
CA GLU A 917 10.22 7.84 2.51
C GLU A 917 9.69 8.00 1.06
N TRP A 918 8.41 8.36 0.96
CA TRP A 918 7.66 8.51 -0.28
C TRP A 918 7.19 9.97 -0.45
N LYS A 919 7.65 10.62 -1.52
CA LYS A 919 7.33 12.01 -1.88
C LYS A 919 5.94 12.12 -2.54
N THR A 920 4.90 11.59 -1.88
CA THR A 920 3.54 11.52 -2.43
C THR A 920 2.58 12.55 -1.80
N GLY A 921 3.00 13.25 -0.74
CA GLY A 921 2.14 14.26 -0.11
C GLY A 921 2.13 15.60 -0.86
N PRO A 922 1.17 16.48 -0.53
CA PRO A 922 1.02 17.77 -1.19
C PRO A 922 2.15 18.73 -0.80
N LYS A 923 2.37 19.72 -1.67
CA LYS A 923 3.17 20.92 -1.40
C LYS A 923 2.25 22.12 -1.30
N ASN A 924 2.05 22.63 -0.08
CA ASN A 924 1.26 23.84 0.15
C ASN A 924 2.19 25.04 0.32
N THR A 925 1.81 26.19 -0.20
CA THR A 925 2.65 27.40 -0.15
C THR A 925 1.88 28.59 0.41
N VAL A 926 2.50 29.35 1.30
CA VAL A 926 1.93 30.55 1.94
C VAL A 926 2.92 31.71 1.81
N SER A 927 2.41 32.90 1.51
CA SER A 927 3.22 34.11 1.46
C SER A 927 3.28 34.77 2.84
N VAL A 928 4.48 35.14 3.27
CA VAL A 928 4.74 35.84 4.55
C VAL A 928 5.49 37.12 4.26
N LYS A 929 5.07 38.24 4.84
CA LYS A 929 5.75 39.52 4.69
C LYS A 929 6.41 39.90 6.01
N SER A 930 7.74 39.91 6.00
CA SER A 930 8.54 40.42 7.11
C SER A 930 8.56 41.94 7.08
N LEU A 931 8.01 42.54 8.13
CA LEU A 931 7.91 43.97 8.33
C LEU A 931 8.92 44.39 9.40
N GLU A 932 9.43 45.60 9.25
CA GLU A 932 10.32 46.14 10.26
C GLU A 932 9.53 46.47 11.52
N ASP A 933 10.10 46.08 12.65
CA ASP A 933 9.57 46.39 13.97
C ASP A 933 9.29 47.92 14.15
N PRO A 934 8.10 48.30 14.67
CA PRO A 934 7.71 49.72 14.80
C PRO A 934 8.69 50.56 15.63
N TYR A 935 9.32 49.98 16.66
CA TYR A 935 10.31 50.68 17.47
C TYR A 935 11.60 50.94 16.67
N SER A 936 12.03 49.97 15.88
CA SER A 936 13.17 50.10 14.95
C SER A 936 12.91 51.15 13.86
N GLN A 937 11.69 51.20 13.31
CA GLN A 937 11.28 52.25 12.36
C GLN A 937 11.28 53.64 13.01
N GLN A 938 10.75 53.77 14.23
CA GLN A 938 10.75 55.03 14.98
C GLN A 938 12.17 55.50 15.31
N LEU A 939 13.05 54.59 15.72
CA LEU A 939 14.45 54.90 16.00
C LEU A 939 15.18 55.39 14.74
N ARG A 940 14.94 54.75 13.59
CA ARG A 940 15.48 55.20 12.30
C ARG A 940 14.96 56.58 11.92
N HIS A 941 13.67 56.85 12.12
CA HIS A 941 13.10 58.17 11.88
C HIS A 941 13.63 59.25 12.84
N GLN A 942 13.85 58.92 14.12
CA GLN A 942 14.47 59.84 15.08
C GLN A 942 15.94 60.14 14.71
N LEU A 943 16.70 59.13 14.28
CA LEU A 943 18.08 59.31 13.81
C LEU A 943 18.14 60.16 12.53
N GLN A 944 17.19 60.00 11.60
CA GLN A 944 17.10 60.85 10.41
C GLN A 944 16.69 62.29 10.75
N GLN A 945 15.80 62.51 11.73
CA GLN A 945 15.45 63.85 12.18
C GLN A 945 16.58 64.54 12.96
N GLN A 946 17.38 63.79 13.72
CA GLN A 946 18.57 64.34 14.38
C GLN A 946 19.66 64.75 13.39
N GLN A 947 19.79 64.06 12.25
CA GLN A 947 20.74 64.46 11.18
C GLN A 947 20.31 65.71 10.41
N GLN A 948 19.02 66.07 10.40
CA GLN A 948 18.54 67.30 9.74
C GLN A 948 18.64 68.57 10.61
N ASN A 949 18.84 68.44 11.93
CA ASN A 949 18.89 69.58 12.86
C ASN A 949 20.32 70.01 13.27
N VAL A 950 21.36 69.59 12.54
CA VAL A 950 22.73 70.11 12.75
C VAL A 950 22.90 71.41 11.92
N PRO A 951 23.18 72.58 12.52
CA PRO A 951 23.44 73.79 11.74
C PRO A 951 24.77 73.65 11.01
N GLN A 952 24.75 73.86 9.69
CA GLN A 952 25.96 73.90 8.86
C GLN A 952 26.93 74.97 9.39
N PRO A 953 28.20 74.64 9.69
CA PRO A 953 29.21 75.67 9.91
C PRO A 953 29.58 76.32 8.57
N ALA A 954 29.67 77.65 8.61
CA ALA A 954 29.90 78.53 7.48
C ALA A 954 31.15 78.15 6.65
N ALA A 955 30.99 78.28 5.34
CA ALA A 955 32.01 78.06 4.32
C ALA A 955 33.28 78.88 4.57
N GLN A 956 34.42 78.21 4.77
CA GLN A 956 35.74 78.78 4.52
C GLN A 956 36.22 78.35 3.12
N ARG A 957 36.39 79.37 2.28
CA ARG A 957 37.11 79.34 0.99
C ARG A 957 38.59 78.99 1.22
N ASN A 958 39.11 78.07 0.42
CA ASN A 958 40.48 78.03 -0.14
C ASN A 958 40.41 77.01 -1.30
N ILE A 959 40.32 77.43 -2.56
CA ILE A 959 41.37 77.98 -3.45
C ILE A 959 42.50 76.96 -3.69
N SER A 960 42.71 76.67 -4.99
CA SER A 960 43.88 76.06 -5.65
C SER A 960 44.14 74.58 -5.36
N THR A 961 44.41 73.68 -6.32
CA THR A 961 45.04 73.81 -7.63
C THR A 961 44.58 72.71 -8.59
N ARG A 962 44.11 73.12 -9.77
CA ARG A 962 44.21 72.40 -11.04
C ARG A 962 45.50 72.92 -11.69
N PHE A 963 46.40 72.02 -12.13
CA PHE A 963 47.61 72.20 -12.98
C PHE A 963 48.60 71.10 -12.55
N GLN A 964 49.07 70.18 -13.40
CA GLN A 964 49.83 70.38 -14.65
C GLN A 964 51.01 71.31 -14.50
#